data_AF-A0A917FWV1-F1
#
_entry.id   AF-A0A917FWV1-F1
#
_cell.length_a   1.000
_cell.length_b   1.000
_cell.length_c   1.000
_cell.angle_alpha   90.00
_cell.angle_beta   90.00
_cell.angle_gamma   90.00
#
_symmetry.space_group_name_H-M   'P 1'
#
loop_
_entity.id
_entity.type
_entity.pdbx_description
1 polymer ?
#
loop_
_entity_poly.entity_id
_entity_poly.type
_entity_poly.pdbx_seq_one_letter_code
_entity_poly.pdbx_strand_id
1 'polypeptide(L)'
;MKVDEHLLLWDQALVTIMDIRRIPLRGGEEWRSYRLPASSFIYAFHGSAEISLDGTKYQTSRFHVLHGGKGMCLDIVPLTESFEFYMMMYRARPALPSACQPFVWQYAMVPGQPMSLLNKVQEMDRLWSAGGTVERLQIKGLLYQFIHELVWELDRQKVQTQQPDLVAQMLLYLQQHYASVVTMEGLADSFNYSARYLNRRFKRDTGYSPIDYLIQLRMNKAKALLLKTNATVQETAASVGYGDMFYFSRLFKKHTGVAPANYAAYIRENNRGPNSPDEKAGYSMFVKGSKRYIDEGDENHYQYTYRGVNRMSRNSKQHLIALVLLCTLTLLVSACSGSTNRAAVSTNASANTNTAEVEQQAKDREVTDGLGHKVTVPANPQRVLATYLEDHLVALGVKPVAQWSVKEGKAVQNYLQQELAGIPTIPADLPYEAVMSVEPDLIIIDSAEMVEGDKYEQYNKIAPTYAVGTEKNNDWRQELLTVGEVLNKSEEAQKVLENYEQKASEAKEQLKQTIGTQSAAALWVTAKKVYVVNENLSSGDLLYHDLGLSVPAVVHEAAASGEANWNAISLEKLAQMDANHLFIVNARGITKEELLKDPMWQGIPAVQKGNVYEYDNQSSWLYTGTIANSQMIDDVLESIIK
;
A
#
# COMPACT_ATOMS: atom_id res chain seq x y z
N MET A 1 23.34 -3.14 7.94
CA MET A 1 23.02 -2.66 9.30
C MET A 1 24.17 -1.79 9.77
N LYS A 2 23.92 -0.54 10.16
CA LYS A 2 24.95 0.27 10.84
C LYS A 2 24.83 0.01 12.34
N VAL A 3 25.88 -0.51 12.96
CA VAL A 3 25.91 -0.87 14.39
C VAL A 3 25.57 0.33 15.27
N ASP A 4 26.13 1.49 14.96
CA ASP A 4 25.95 2.71 15.76
C ASP A 4 24.49 3.18 15.77
N GLU A 5 23.80 3.12 14.63
CA GLU A 5 22.36 3.44 14.55
C GLU A 5 21.52 2.43 15.36
N HIS A 6 21.87 1.15 15.32
CA HIS A 6 21.16 0.11 16.07
C HIS A 6 21.35 0.30 17.59
N LEU A 7 22.58 0.53 18.05
CA LEU A 7 22.88 0.76 19.46
C LEU A 7 22.27 2.06 19.98
N LEU A 8 22.28 3.13 19.18
CA LEU A 8 21.63 4.40 19.53
C LEU A 8 20.13 4.23 19.79
N LEU A 9 19.44 3.42 18.97
CA LEU A 9 18.03 3.14 19.16
C LEU A 9 17.77 2.37 20.47
N TRP A 10 18.63 1.42 20.83
CA TRP A 10 18.53 0.69 22.10
C TRP A 10 18.81 1.58 23.31
N ASP A 11 19.81 2.46 23.22
CA ASP A 11 20.17 3.41 24.26
C ASP A 11 19.02 4.38 24.58
N GLN A 12 18.34 4.86 23.54
CA GLN A 12 17.22 5.80 23.68
C GLN A 12 15.87 5.13 24.01
N ALA A 13 15.78 3.80 23.97
CA ALA A 13 14.52 3.10 24.18
C ALA A 13 14.24 2.85 25.66
N LEU A 14 12.99 3.09 26.07
CA LEU A 14 12.49 2.63 27.37
C LEU A 14 12.17 1.13 27.29
N VAL A 15 13.07 0.31 27.82
CA VAL A 15 12.93 -1.16 27.83
C VAL A 15 12.33 -1.65 29.16
N THR A 16 11.27 -2.45 29.04
CA THR A 16 10.63 -3.17 30.15
C THR A 16 10.72 -4.67 29.90
N ILE A 17 11.35 -5.40 30.81
CA ILE A 17 11.44 -6.86 30.75
C ILE A 17 10.13 -7.42 31.29
N MET A 18 9.44 -8.17 30.46
CA MET A 18 8.13 -8.74 30.77
C MET A 18 8.26 -10.09 31.44
N ASP A 19 9.18 -10.91 30.93
CA ASP A 19 9.40 -12.25 31.45
C ASP A 19 10.73 -12.85 31.02
N ILE A 20 11.30 -13.71 31.87
CA ILE A 20 12.47 -14.53 31.55
C ILE A 20 12.18 -15.94 32.05
N ARG A 21 12.24 -16.92 31.15
CA ARG A 21 11.97 -18.31 31.51
C ARG A 21 12.87 -19.28 30.76
N ARG A 22 13.29 -20.33 31.46
CA ARG A 22 13.83 -21.56 30.87
C ARG A 22 12.69 -22.49 30.48
N ILE A 23 12.76 -23.05 29.28
CA ILE A 23 11.73 -23.93 28.75
C ILE A 23 12.38 -25.23 28.27
N PRO A 24 12.09 -26.35 28.94
CA PRO A 24 12.41 -27.67 28.43
C PRO A 24 11.26 -28.20 27.55
N LEU A 25 11.57 -28.59 26.31
CA LEU A 25 10.68 -29.35 25.43
C LEU A 25 11.17 -30.78 25.31
N ARG A 26 10.28 -31.75 25.51
CA ARG A 26 10.57 -33.17 25.36
C ARG A 26 10.26 -33.64 23.93
N GLY A 27 10.85 -34.77 23.52
CA GLY A 27 10.58 -35.39 22.23
C GLY A 27 9.08 -35.63 22.03
N GLY A 28 8.53 -35.06 20.95
CA GLY A 28 7.09 -35.08 20.62
C GLY A 28 6.30 -33.87 21.12
N GLU A 29 6.84 -33.02 21.99
CA GLU A 29 6.25 -31.74 22.37
C GLU A 29 6.65 -30.67 21.34
N GLU A 30 5.73 -30.38 20.42
CA GLU A 30 5.92 -29.34 19.42
C GLU A 30 5.17 -28.07 19.83
N TRP A 31 5.81 -26.93 19.61
CA TRP A 31 5.10 -25.66 19.62
C TRP A 31 4.67 -25.35 18.19
N ARG A 32 3.38 -25.22 17.99
CA ARG A 32 2.81 -24.79 16.71
C ARG A 32 1.96 -23.55 16.92
N SER A 33 2.20 -22.55 16.08
CA SER A 33 1.46 -21.31 16.03
C SER A 33 1.50 -20.50 17.34
N TYR A 34 2.61 -20.57 18.08
CA TYR A 34 2.78 -19.78 19.30
C TYR A 34 3.00 -18.31 18.93
N ARG A 35 2.04 -17.44 19.24
CA ARG A 35 2.16 -15.99 19.00
C ARG A 35 2.96 -15.33 20.10
N LEU A 36 4.08 -14.71 19.75
CA LEU A 36 4.92 -14.00 20.71
C LEU A 36 4.13 -12.86 21.38
N PRO A 37 3.90 -12.89 22.71
CA PRO A 37 3.10 -11.86 23.39
C PRO A 37 3.86 -10.52 23.52
N ALA A 38 5.19 -10.57 23.39
CA ALA A 38 6.10 -9.44 23.39
C ALA A 38 7.33 -9.78 22.52
N SER A 39 8.11 -8.77 22.14
CA SER A 39 9.38 -9.03 21.45
C SER A 39 10.26 -9.92 22.33
N SER A 40 10.89 -10.92 21.71
CA SER A 40 11.51 -12.01 22.45
C SER A 40 12.86 -12.38 21.85
N PHE A 41 13.85 -12.53 22.73
CA PHE A 41 15.07 -13.26 22.44
C PHE A 41 14.90 -14.72 22.85
N ILE A 42 15.27 -15.63 21.97
CA ILE A 42 15.26 -17.08 22.18
C ILE A 42 16.71 -17.54 22.14
N TYR A 43 17.19 -18.13 23.23
CA TYR A 43 18.55 -18.64 23.33
C TYR A 43 18.51 -20.16 23.54
N ALA A 44 18.75 -20.92 22.47
CA ALA A 44 18.86 -22.37 22.53
C ALA A 44 20.22 -22.75 23.11
N PHE A 45 20.27 -23.67 24.09
CA PHE A 45 21.54 -24.10 24.70
C PHE A 45 21.67 -25.62 24.84
N HIS A 46 20.60 -26.38 24.61
CA HIS A 46 20.62 -27.83 24.65
C HIS A 46 19.72 -28.43 23.57
N GLY A 47 20.16 -29.53 22.95
CA GLY A 47 19.43 -30.22 21.89
C GLY A 47 19.46 -29.53 20.53
N SER A 48 18.61 -30.02 19.63
CA SER A 48 18.37 -29.42 18.30
C SER A 48 16.88 -29.40 17.98
N ALA A 49 16.46 -28.41 17.21
CA ALA A 49 15.08 -28.22 16.77
C ALA A 49 15.03 -27.54 15.39
N GLU A 50 13.96 -27.79 14.64
CA GLU A 50 13.55 -26.89 13.58
C GLU A 50 12.71 -25.77 14.21
N ILE A 51 13.18 -24.54 14.12
CA ILE A 51 12.45 -23.35 14.61
C ILE A 51 11.98 -22.55 13.40
N SER A 52 10.71 -22.15 13.39
CA SER A 52 10.15 -21.25 12.37
C SER A 52 9.67 -19.96 13.02
N LEU A 53 10.06 -18.82 12.43
CA LEU A 53 9.53 -17.49 12.75
C LEU A 53 8.82 -16.96 11.50
N ASP A 54 7.49 -16.80 11.60
CA ASP A 54 6.60 -16.44 10.49
C ASP A 54 6.78 -17.27 9.21
N GLY A 55 7.10 -18.55 9.37
CA GLY A 55 7.30 -19.49 8.27
C GLY A 55 8.75 -19.56 7.75
N THR A 56 9.62 -18.63 8.14
CA THR A 56 11.06 -18.73 7.85
C THR A 56 11.68 -19.75 8.80
N LYS A 57 12.17 -20.86 8.23
CA LYS A 57 12.72 -22.00 8.97
C LYS A 57 14.20 -21.82 9.27
N TYR A 58 14.59 -22.16 10.48
CA TYR A 58 15.95 -22.18 11.00
C TYR A 58 16.24 -23.54 11.62
N GLN A 59 17.23 -24.23 11.07
CA GLN A 59 17.78 -25.42 11.71
C GLN A 59 18.62 -24.98 12.91
N THR A 60 18.16 -25.32 14.10
CA THR A 60 18.71 -24.83 15.36
C THR A 60 19.39 -25.96 16.11
N SER A 61 20.61 -25.69 16.58
CA SER A 61 21.36 -26.53 17.52
C SER A 61 21.66 -25.74 18.80
N ARG A 62 22.48 -26.30 19.70
CA ARG A 62 22.99 -25.57 20.86
C ARG A 62 23.62 -24.22 20.46
N PHE A 63 23.42 -23.24 21.33
CA PHE A 63 23.93 -21.86 21.26
C PHE A 63 23.37 -21.00 20.15
N HIS A 64 22.23 -21.34 19.58
CA HIS A 64 21.58 -20.49 18.59
C HIS A 64 20.78 -19.38 19.30
N VAL A 65 20.94 -18.15 18.82
CA VAL A 65 20.15 -16.99 19.24
C VAL A 65 19.18 -16.63 18.14
N LEU A 66 17.90 -16.51 18.47
CA LEU A 66 16.87 -15.99 17.57
C LEU A 66 16.21 -14.78 18.23
N HIS A 67 15.73 -13.86 17.39
CA HIS A 67 14.92 -12.74 17.82
C HIS A 67 13.67 -12.63 16.96
N GLY A 68 12.54 -12.38 17.60
CA GLY A 68 11.27 -12.12 16.95
C GLY A 68 10.49 -11.01 17.65
N GLY A 69 9.83 -10.16 16.86
CA GLY A 69 8.94 -9.12 17.35
C GLY A 69 7.64 -9.66 17.93
N LYS A 70 6.94 -8.82 18.71
CA LYS A 70 5.57 -9.10 19.19
C LYS A 70 4.66 -9.46 18.00
N GLY A 71 3.83 -10.49 18.17
CA GLY A 71 2.85 -10.94 17.17
C GLY A 71 3.39 -11.95 16.15
N MET A 72 4.71 -12.12 16.05
CA MET A 72 5.30 -13.16 15.20
C MET A 72 4.87 -14.57 15.65
N CYS A 73 4.71 -15.45 14.67
CA CYS A 73 4.38 -16.85 14.84
C CYS A 73 5.67 -17.65 15.06
N LEU A 74 5.82 -18.24 16.24
CA LEU A 74 6.90 -19.15 16.61
C LEU A 74 6.41 -20.60 16.52
N ASP A 75 7.08 -21.40 15.71
CA ASP A 75 6.96 -22.86 15.72
C ASP A 75 8.29 -23.48 16.16
N ILE A 76 8.24 -24.50 17.00
CA ILE A 76 9.43 -25.26 17.44
C ILE A 76 9.10 -26.74 17.34
N VAL A 77 9.89 -27.46 16.53
CA VAL A 77 9.81 -28.91 16.37
C VAL A 77 11.14 -29.51 16.83
N PRO A 78 11.20 -30.10 18.04
CA PRO A 78 12.42 -30.76 18.53
C PRO A 78 12.85 -31.89 17.59
N LEU A 79 14.15 -31.94 17.27
CA LEU A 79 14.77 -33.02 16.49
C LEU A 79 15.48 -34.04 17.39
N THR A 80 15.65 -33.71 18.68
CA THR A 80 16.25 -34.55 19.72
C THR A 80 15.24 -34.87 20.83
N GLU A 81 15.56 -35.84 21.69
CA GLU A 81 14.71 -36.24 22.84
C GLU A 81 14.45 -35.11 23.84
N SER A 82 15.36 -34.14 23.91
CA SER A 82 15.19 -32.92 24.67
C SER A 82 15.68 -31.73 23.85
N PHE A 83 14.98 -30.61 23.96
CA PHE A 83 15.39 -29.31 23.45
C PHE A 83 15.13 -28.27 24.53
N GLU A 84 16.16 -27.51 24.90
CA GLU A 84 16.02 -26.48 25.93
C GLU A 84 16.52 -25.13 25.44
N PHE A 85 15.74 -24.12 25.80
CA PHE A 85 16.03 -22.73 25.47
C PHE A 85 15.56 -21.79 26.58
N TYR A 86 16.16 -20.62 26.61
CA TYR A 86 15.66 -19.47 27.36
C TYR A 86 14.83 -18.59 26.43
N MET A 87 13.73 -18.06 26.96
CA MET A 87 12.94 -17.02 26.30
C MET A 87 12.92 -15.78 27.19
N MET A 88 13.43 -14.67 26.64
CA MET A 88 13.45 -13.36 27.31
C MET A 88 12.51 -12.42 26.57
N MET A 89 11.37 -12.13 27.19
CA MET A 89 10.32 -11.27 26.65
C MET A 89 10.52 -9.84 27.15
N TYR A 90 10.44 -8.87 26.25
CA TYR A 90 10.57 -7.46 26.57
C TYR A 90 9.65 -6.58 25.74
N ARG A 91 9.39 -5.39 26.25
CA ARG A 91 8.72 -4.30 25.53
C ARG A 91 9.67 -3.11 25.46
N ALA A 92 9.98 -2.67 24.26
CA ALA A 92 10.72 -1.44 24.02
C ALA A 92 9.75 -0.34 23.55
N ARG A 93 9.90 0.87 24.09
CA ARG A 93 9.26 2.08 23.56
C ARG A 93 10.36 3.01 23.07
N PRO A 94 10.49 3.27 21.76
CA PRO A 94 11.47 4.21 21.27
C PRO A 94 11.14 5.63 21.77
N ALA A 95 12.15 6.42 22.10
CA ALA A 95 11.95 7.81 22.51
C ALA A 95 11.53 8.72 21.35
N LEU A 96 11.98 8.40 20.13
CA LEU A 96 11.66 9.14 18.90
C LEU A 96 11.10 8.19 17.83
N PRO A 97 10.15 8.65 17.00
CA PRO A 97 9.72 7.89 15.82
C PRO A 97 10.92 7.64 14.91
N SER A 98 11.19 6.37 14.60
CA SER A 98 12.25 5.97 13.66
C SER A 98 11.69 4.95 12.68
N ALA A 99 12.06 5.09 11.40
CA ALA A 99 11.76 4.11 10.35
C ALA A 99 12.45 2.74 10.61
N CYS A 100 13.50 2.75 11.42
CA CYS A 100 14.23 1.56 11.85
C CYS A 100 13.80 1.18 13.28
N GLN A 101 13.13 0.02 13.43
CA GLN A 101 12.75 -0.52 14.73
C GLN A 101 13.43 -1.87 14.98
N PRO A 102 14.64 -1.90 15.57
CA PRO A 102 15.34 -3.14 15.83
C PRO A 102 14.59 -4.10 16.76
N PHE A 103 13.69 -3.56 17.57
CA PHE A 103 12.89 -4.30 18.55
C PHE A 103 11.88 -5.26 17.93
N VAL A 104 11.62 -5.17 16.62
CA VAL A 104 10.69 -6.07 15.90
C VAL A 104 11.37 -6.90 14.81
N TRP A 105 12.68 -6.77 14.63
CA TRP A 105 13.40 -7.49 13.58
C TRP A 105 13.38 -9.00 13.79
N GLN A 106 13.44 -9.72 12.69
CA GLN A 106 13.63 -11.15 12.67
C GLN A 106 15.06 -11.49 12.28
N TYR A 107 15.73 -12.30 13.10
CA TYR A 107 17.03 -12.86 12.78
C TYR A 107 17.31 -14.10 13.62
N ALA A 108 18.24 -14.92 13.13
CA ALA A 108 18.78 -16.07 13.82
C ALA A 108 20.28 -16.15 13.55
N MET A 109 21.08 -16.48 14.56
CA MET A 109 22.53 -16.63 14.43
C MET A 109 23.15 -17.53 15.49
N VAL A 110 24.34 -18.03 15.20
CA VAL A 110 25.21 -18.67 16.20
C VAL A 110 26.33 -17.69 16.57
N PRO A 111 26.39 -17.19 17.82
CA PRO A 111 27.40 -16.24 18.25
C PRO A 111 28.79 -16.87 18.29
N GLY A 112 29.82 -16.09 17.96
CA GLY A 112 31.20 -16.56 18.03
C GLY A 112 31.68 -16.80 19.47
N GLN A 113 31.07 -16.11 20.44
CA GLN A 113 31.33 -16.25 21.88
C GLN A 113 30.07 -16.69 22.64
N PRO A 114 29.56 -17.92 22.44
CA PRO A 114 28.26 -18.34 22.96
C PRO A 114 28.19 -18.37 24.49
N MET A 115 29.28 -18.75 25.16
CA MET A 115 29.28 -18.86 26.63
C MET A 115 29.11 -17.51 27.32
N SER A 116 29.63 -16.43 26.72
CA SER A 116 29.51 -15.08 27.28
C SER A 116 28.05 -14.61 27.30
N LEU A 117 27.30 -14.88 26.22
CA LEU A 117 25.86 -14.60 26.16
C LEU A 117 25.07 -15.54 27.08
N LEU A 118 25.36 -16.84 27.07
CA LEU A 118 24.66 -17.81 27.92
C LEU A 118 24.79 -17.49 29.41
N ASN A 119 25.99 -17.11 29.88
CA ASN A 119 26.22 -16.74 31.27
C ASN A 119 25.32 -15.56 31.70
N LYS A 120 25.14 -14.55 30.82
CA LYS A 120 24.26 -13.41 31.08
C LYS A 120 22.80 -13.86 31.16
N VAL A 121 22.37 -14.73 30.25
CA VAL A 121 21.00 -15.26 30.22
C VAL A 121 20.69 -16.09 31.47
N GLN A 122 21.61 -16.96 31.89
CA GLN A 122 21.48 -17.75 33.11
C GLN A 122 21.40 -16.88 34.37
N GLU A 123 22.24 -15.84 34.44
CA GLU A 123 22.19 -14.91 35.58
C GLU A 123 20.89 -14.10 35.58
N MET A 124 20.42 -13.67 34.41
CA MET A 124 19.12 -13.00 34.29
C MET A 124 17.96 -13.90 34.75
N ASP A 125 17.95 -15.19 34.38
CA ASP A 125 16.94 -16.17 34.83
C ASP A 125 16.98 -16.39 36.36
N ARG A 126 18.19 -16.50 36.94
CA ARG A 126 18.39 -16.62 38.39
C ARG A 126 17.84 -15.40 39.13
N LEU A 127 18.19 -14.19 38.67
CA LEU A 127 17.73 -12.94 39.25
C LEU A 127 16.21 -12.73 39.06
N TRP A 128 15.67 -13.14 37.92
CA TRP A 128 14.23 -13.08 37.64
C TRP A 128 13.42 -13.92 38.64
N SER A 129 13.94 -15.11 38.97
CA SER A 129 13.35 -16.01 39.96
C SER A 129 13.42 -15.49 41.40
N ALA A 130 14.44 -14.69 41.75
CA ALA A 130 14.58 -14.10 43.09
C ALA A 130 13.56 -12.97 43.36
N GLY A 131 13.16 -12.21 42.33
CA GLY A 131 11.92 -11.41 42.36
C GLY A 131 11.95 -10.01 43.01
N GLY A 132 13.10 -9.41 43.33
CA GLY A 132 13.19 -8.09 43.97
C GLY A 132 13.54 -6.90 43.04
N THR A 133 13.36 -5.66 43.52
CA THR A 133 13.58 -4.43 42.73
C THR A 133 15.04 -4.20 42.35
N VAL A 134 15.97 -4.55 43.25
CA VAL A 134 17.42 -4.45 42.98
C VAL A 134 17.80 -5.41 41.86
N GLU A 135 17.28 -6.65 41.92
CA GLU A 135 17.44 -7.66 40.90
C GLU A 135 16.87 -7.20 39.57
N ARG A 136 15.68 -6.58 39.53
CA ARG A 136 15.09 -6.04 38.28
C ARG A 136 16.01 -5.03 37.59
N LEU A 137 16.69 -4.15 38.34
CA LEU A 137 17.63 -3.20 37.77
C LEU A 137 18.89 -3.90 37.25
N GLN A 138 19.41 -4.88 37.99
CA GLN A 138 20.57 -5.67 37.55
C GLN A 138 20.27 -6.47 36.27
N ILE A 139 19.08 -7.06 36.15
CA ILE A 139 18.62 -7.77 34.95
C ILE A 139 18.60 -6.80 33.75
N LYS A 140 18.12 -5.56 33.93
CA LYS A 140 18.20 -4.56 32.86
C LYS A 140 19.64 -4.32 32.42
N GLY A 141 20.58 -4.14 33.37
CA GLY A 141 22.00 -3.99 33.04
C GLY A 141 22.56 -5.17 32.25
N LEU A 142 22.23 -6.40 32.67
CA LEU A 142 22.64 -7.62 31.96
C LEU A 142 22.03 -7.72 30.56
N LEU A 143 20.77 -7.31 30.38
CA LEU A 143 20.12 -7.28 29.08
C LEU A 143 20.83 -6.32 28.12
N TYR A 144 21.19 -5.11 28.56
CA TYR A 144 21.94 -4.18 27.73
C TYR A 144 23.34 -4.69 27.38
N GLN A 145 24.01 -5.38 28.30
CA GLN A 145 25.28 -6.05 27.99
C GLN A 145 25.10 -7.18 26.97
N PHE A 146 24.03 -7.98 27.10
CA PHE A 146 23.68 -9.02 26.15
C PHE A 146 23.39 -8.45 24.76
N ILE A 147 22.60 -7.37 24.67
CA ILE A 147 22.26 -6.69 23.41
C ILE A 147 23.52 -6.11 22.76
N HIS A 148 24.37 -5.42 23.52
CA HIS A 148 25.60 -4.83 23.00
C HIS A 148 26.47 -5.90 22.31
N GLU A 149 26.71 -7.02 23.00
CA GLU A 149 27.50 -8.13 22.47
C GLU A 149 26.81 -8.79 21.26
N LEU A 150 25.50 -8.99 21.31
CA LEU A 150 24.72 -9.56 20.22
C LEU A 150 24.75 -8.69 18.96
N VAL A 151 24.58 -7.36 19.09
CA VAL A 151 24.58 -6.43 17.95
C VAL A 151 25.95 -6.40 17.27
N TRP A 152 27.03 -6.45 18.04
CA TRP A 152 28.39 -6.59 17.52
C TRP A 152 28.59 -7.90 16.74
N GLU A 153 28.10 -9.01 17.28
CA GLU A 153 28.16 -10.32 16.61
C GLU A 153 27.36 -10.33 15.30
N LEU A 154 26.15 -9.72 15.29
CA LEU A 154 25.33 -9.58 14.09
C LEU A 154 26.05 -8.83 12.98
N ASP A 155 26.73 -7.72 13.30
CA ASP A 155 27.47 -6.96 12.29
C ASP A 155 28.75 -7.67 11.83
N ARG A 156 29.51 -8.27 12.76
CA ARG A 156 30.73 -9.00 12.42
C ARG A 156 30.44 -10.17 11.47
N GLN A 157 29.36 -10.89 11.71
CA GLN A 157 28.94 -12.03 10.90
C GLN A 157 28.08 -11.63 9.70
N LYS A 158 27.75 -10.34 9.55
CA LYS A 158 26.86 -9.80 8.50
C LYS A 158 25.54 -10.57 8.40
N VAL A 159 24.97 -10.91 9.56
CA VAL A 159 23.69 -11.63 9.66
C VAL A 159 22.60 -10.81 8.99
N GLN A 160 21.83 -11.45 8.12
CA GLN A 160 20.72 -10.81 7.46
C GLN A 160 19.57 -10.61 8.46
N THR A 161 19.25 -9.36 8.77
CA THR A 161 18.05 -9.01 9.53
C THR A 161 16.90 -8.75 8.57
N GLN A 162 15.71 -9.24 8.91
CA GLN A 162 14.50 -9.02 8.14
C GLN A 162 13.52 -8.17 8.96
N GLN A 163 12.95 -7.13 8.34
CA GLN A 163 11.75 -6.53 8.90
C GLN A 163 10.56 -7.48 8.67
N PRO A 164 9.70 -7.68 9.68
CA PRO A 164 8.49 -8.46 9.50
C PRO A 164 7.60 -7.93 8.37
N ASP A 165 7.23 -8.79 7.42
CA ASP A 165 6.17 -8.47 6.47
C ASP A 165 4.82 -8.61 7.17
N LEU A 166 4.34 -7.48 7.67
CA LEU A 166 3.07 -7.38 8.38
C LEU A 166 1.88 -7.95 7.58
N VAL A 167 1.87 -7.78 6.26
CA VAL A 167 0.76 -8.27 5.42
C VAL A 167 0.87 -9.77 5.25
N ALA A 168 2.06 -10.31 5.00
CA ALA A 168 2.27 -11.76 4.96
C ALA A 168 1.88 -12.42 6.30
N GLN A 169 2.23 -11.82 7.43
CA GLN A 169 1.83 -12.30 8.77
C GLN A 169 0.32 -12.30 8.95
N MET A 170 -0.35 -11.23 8.54
CA MET A 170 -1.82 -11.16 8.57
C MET A 170 -2.45 -12.21 7.65
N LEU A 171 -1.91 -12.44 6.45
CA LEU A 171 -2.40 -13.46 5.53
C LEU A 171 -2.27 -14.86 6.14
N LEU A 172 -1.12 -15.19 6.73
CA LEU A 172 -0.88 -16.44 7.46
C LEU A 172 -1.85 -16.62 8.62
N TYR A 173 -2.05 -15.58 9.43
CA TYR A 173 -3.00 -15.60 10.54
C TYR A 173 -4.42 -15.88 10.04
N LEU A 174 -4.88 -15.16 9.00
CA LEU A 174 -6.21 -15.36 8.44
C LEU A 174 -6.36 -16.77 7.85
N GLN A 175 -5.31 -17.34 7.25
CA GLN A 175 -5.30 -18.70 6.75
C GLN A 175 -5.38 -19.77 7.85
N GLN A 176 -4.72 -19.55 8.98
CA GLN A 176 -4.74 -20.46 10.13
C GLN A 176 -6.06 -20.37 10.92
N HIS A 177 -6.60 -19.16 11.06
CA HIS A 177 -7.75 -18.85 11.91
C HIS A 177 -9.05 -18.60 11.12
N TYR A 178 -9.12 -19.04 9.86
CA TYR A 178 -10.25 -18.69 9.01
C TYR A 178 -11.59 -19.18 9.54
N ALA A 179 -11.63 -20.32 10.25
CA ALA A 179 -12.86 -20.90 10.78
C ALA A 179 -13.29 -20.30 12.14
N SER A 180 -12.41 -19.56 12.83
CA SER A 180 -12.73 -18.88 14.09
C SER A 180 -13.28 -17.46 13.88
N VAL A 181 -13.88 -16.88 14.92
CA VAL A 181 -14.28 -15.47 14.88
C VAL A 181 -13.02 -14.59 14.84
N VAL A 182 -12.89 -13.77 13.79
CA VAL A 182 -11.79 -12.83 13.62
C VAL A 182 -12.37 -11.43 13.47
N THR A 183 -11.96 -10.51 14.33
CA THR A 183 -12.36 -9.10 14.30
C THR A 183 -11.17 -8.20 13.97
N MET A 184 -11.44 -6.98 13.52
CA MET A 184 -10.37 -6.02 13.21
C MET A 184 -9.63 -5.58 14.48
N GLU A 185 -10.35 -5.48 15.60
CA GLU A 185 -9.82 -5.16 16.92
C GLU A 185 -8.90 -6.28 17.40
N GLY A 186 -9.31 -7.54 17.26
CA GLY A 186 -8.47 -8.69 17.62
C GLY A 186 -7.19 -8.78 16.79
N LEU A 187 -7.27 -8.44 15.49
CA LEU A 187 -6.07 -8.33 14.64
C LEU A 187 -5.17 -7.17 15.09
N ALA A 188 -5.74 -5.99 15.36
CA ALA A 188 -5.02 -4.81 15.84
C ALA A 188 -4.23 -5.12 17.13
N ASP A 189 -4.88 -5.75 18.10
CA ASP A 189 -4.27 -6.11 19.38
C ASP A 189 -3.16 -7.15 19.21
N SER A 190 -3.38 -8.16 18.36
CA SER A 190 -2.44 -9.26 18.12
C SER A 190 -1.16 -8.77 17.44
N PHE A 191 -1.27 -7.86 16.48
CA PHE A 191 -0.13 -7.32 15.74
C PHE A 191 0.44 -6.03 16.34
N ASN A 192 -0.20 -5.45 17.37
CA ASN A 192 0.23 -4.21 18.02
C ASN A 192 0.22 -2.98 17.10
N TYR A 193 -0.76 -2.90 16.21
CA TYR A 193 -0.99 -1.77 15.31
C TYR A 193 -2.44 -1.30 15.42
N SER A 194 -2.72 -0.06 15.01
CA SER A 194 -4.12 0.39 14.93
C SER A 194 -4.88 -0.37 13.85
N ALA A 195 -6.17 -0.63 14.08
CA ALA A 195 -7.03 -1.29 13.09
C ALA A 195 -7.05 -0.54 11.74
N ARG A 196 -6.99 0.79 11.77
CA ARG A 196 -6.88 1.66 10.57
C ARG A 196 -5.59 1.40 9.81
N TYR A 197 -4.45 1.35 10.51
CA TYR A 197 -3.15 1.08 9.89
C TYR A 197 -3.11 -0.31 9.25
N LEU A 198 -3.55 -1.36 9.97
CA LEU A 198 -3.61 -2.71 9.45
C LEU A 198 -4.51 -2.82 8.22
N ASN A 199 -5.71 -2.23 8.27
CA ASN A 199 -6.64 -2.27 7.15
C ASN A 199 -6.09 -1.55 5.92
N ARG A 200 -5.54 -0.33 6.11
CA ARG A 200 -4.91 0.43 5.02
C ARG A 200 -3.74 -0.33 4.41
N ARG A 201 -2.82 -0.83 5.24
CA ARG A 201 -1.63 -1.56 4.80
C ARG A 201 -2.01 -2.85 4.07
N PHE A 202 -2.88 -3.67 4.66
CA PHE A 202 -3.33 -4.93 4.08
C PHE A 202 -4.10 -4.70 2.77
N LYS A 203 -4.97 -3.68 2.69
CA LYS A 203 -5.72 -3.36 1.48
C LYS A 203 -4.84 -2.82 0.36
N ARG A 204 -3.85 -2.00 0.69
CA ARG A 204 -2.87 -1.52 -0.28
C ARG A 204 -2.09 -2.67 -0.91
N ASP A 205 -1.64 -3.62 -0.10
CA ASP A 205 -0.77 -4.70 -0.55
C ASP A 205 -1.55 -5.89 -1.17
N THR A 206 -2.81 -6.13 -0.77
CA THR A 206 -3.63 -7.27 -1.25
C THR A 206 -4.81 -6.89 -2.13
N GLY A 207 -5.18 -5.60 -2.19
CA GLY A 207 -6.39 -5.11 -2.86
C GLY A 207 -7.70 -5.29 -2.05
N TYR A 208 -7.68 -6.02 -0.94
CA TYR A 208 -8.87 -6.34 -0.14
C TYR A 208 -8.70 -5.91 1.32
N SER A 209 -9.79 -5.62 2.05
CA SER A 209 -9.68 -5.50 3.51
C SER A 209 -9.40 -6.89 4.13
N PRO A 210 -8.81 -6.98 5.34
CA PRO A 210 -8.58 -8.27 6.01
C PRO A 210 -9.86 -9.12 6.15
N ILE A 211 -11.00 -8.46 6.44
CA ILE A 211 -12.30 -9.14 6.57
C ILE A 211 -12.84 -9.57 5.21
N ASP A 212 -12.71 -8.75 4.16
CA ASP A 212 -13.13 -9.15 2.81
C ASP A 212 -12.30 -10.33 2.29
N TYR A 213 -10.99 -10.31 2.55
CA TYR A 213 -10.10 -11.44 2.24
C TYR A 213 -10.50 -12.70 3.00
N LEU A 214 -10.79 -12.60 4.29
CA LEU A 214 -11.28 -13.71 5.11
C LEU A 214 -12.59 -14.30 4.55
N ILE A 215 -13.54 -13.45 4.14
CA ILE A 215 -14.79 -13.90 3.51
C ILE A 215 -14.48 -14.69 2.25
N GLN A 216 -13.63 -14.17 1.35
CA GLN A 216 -13.25 -14.89 0.14
C GLN A 216 -12.55 -16.21 0.43
N LEU A 217 -11.65 -16.23 1.41
CA LEU A 217 -10.97 -17.43 1.85
C LEU A 217 -11.96 -18.50 2.34
N ARG A 218 -12.92 -18.11 3.19
CA ARG A 218 -14.00 -19.00 3.66
C ARG A 218 -14.85 -19.53 2.51
N MET A 219 -15.22 -18.66 1.55
CA MET A 219 -15.98 -19.09 0.37
C MET A 219 -15.19 -20.09 -0.48
N ASN A 220 -13.90 -19.86 -0.70
CA ASN A 220 -13.06 -20.77 -1.48
C ASN A 220 -12.88 -22.13 -0.78
N LYS A 221 -12.71 -22.16 0.55
CA LYS A 221 -12.71 -23.40 1.34
C LYS A 221 -14.06 -24.12 1.27
N ALA A 222 -15.17 -23.40 1.37
CA ALA A 222 -16.51 -23.97 1.24
C ALA A 222 -16.76 -24.59 -0.14
N LYS A 223 -16.35 -23.92 -1.23
CA LYS A 223 -16.40 -24.48 -2.60
C LYS A 223 -15.65 -25.81 -2.68
N ALA A 224 -14.44 -25.86 -2.11
CA ALA A 224 -13.63 -27.07 -2.12
C ALA A 224 -14.27 -28.21 -1.33
N LEU A 225 -14.87 -27.93 -0.17
CA LEU A 225 -15.59 -28.93 0.63
C LEU A 225 -16.80 -29.48 -0.13
N LEU A 226 -17.66 -28.61 -0.67
CA LEU A 226 -18.85 -29.03 -1.43
C LEU A 226 -18.51 -29.87 -2.67
N LEU A 227 -17.32 -29.70 -3.26
CA LEU A 227 -16.88 -30.47 -4.43
C LEU A 227 -16.20 -31.79 -4.06
N LYS A 228 -15.47 -31.83 -2.94
CA LYS A 228 -14.63 -32.97 -2.57
C LYS A 228 -15.29 -33.92 -1.57
N THR A 229 -16.33 -33.50 -0.88
CA THR A 229 -16.99 -34.28 0.17
C THR A 229 -18.50 -34.35 -0.06
N ASN A 230 -19.17 -35.22 0.70
CA ASN A 230 -20.63 -35.29 0.78
C ASN A 230 -21.17 -34.48 1.98
N ALA A 231 -20.42 -33.47 2.44
CA ALA A 231 -20.83 -32.65 3.58
C ALA A 231 -22.12 -31.88 3.26
N THR A 232 -23.02 -31.82 4.23
CA THR A 232 -24.22 -30.99 4.13
C THR A 232 -23.85 -29.50 4.10
N VAL A 233 -24.80 -28.66 3.67
CA VAL A 233 -24.62 -27.19 3.68
C VAL A 233 -24.36 -26.67 5.10
N GLN A 234 -25.01 -27.26 6.11
CA GLN A 234 -24.84 -26.88 7.51
C GLN A 234 -23.46 -27.26 8.04
N GLU A 235 -22.99 -28.49 7.78
CA GLU A 235 -21.64 -28.93 8.17
C GLU A 235 -20.57 -28.09 7.46
N THR A 236 -20.78 -27.80 6.18
CA THR A 236 -19.89 -26.92 5.42
C THR A 236 -19.83 -25.53 6.04
N ALA A 237 -20.98 -24.91 6.33
CA ALA A 237 -21.05 -23.59 6.95
C ALA A 237 -20.30 -23.54 8.28
N ALA A 238 -20.54 -24.53 9.16
CA ALA A 238 -19.88 -24.63 10.45
C ALA A 238 -18.36 -24.79 10.30
N SER A 239 -17.91 -25.64 9.38
CA SER A 239 -16.48 -25.91 9.16
C SER A 239 -15.67 -24.70 8.65
N VAL A 240 -16.33 -23.75 7.98
CA VAL A 240 -15.69 -22.51 7.49
C VAL A 240 -15.96 -21.29 8.37
N GLY A 241 -16.56 -21.48 9.56
CA GLY A 241 -16.72 -20.42 10.56
C GLY A 241 -17.99 -19.59 10.46
N TYR A 242 -19.08 -20.15 9.93
CA TYR A 242 -20.42 -19.55 10.00
C TYR A 242 -21.35 -20.41 10.87
N GLY A 243 -21.86 -19.81 11.95
CA GLY A 243 -22.85 -20.47 12.83
C GLY A 243 -24.26 -20.50 12.25
N ASP A 244 -24.59 -19.57 11.35
CA ASP A 244 -25.89 -19.50 10.67
C ASP A 244 -25.78 -20.01 9.23
N MET A 245 -26.40 -21.17 8.97
CA MET A 245 -26.50 -21.80 7.64
C MET A 245 -27.19 -20.91 6.60
N PHE A 246 -28.24 -20.17 6.98
CA PHE A 246 -29.01 -19.32 6.06
C PHE A 246 -28.23 -18.07 5.68
N TYR A 247 -27.51 -17.47 6.64
CA TYR A 247 -26.57 -16.39 6.36
C TYR A 247 -25.44 -16.85 5.42
N PHE A 248 -24.82 -18.00 5.73
CA PHE A 248 -23.80 -18.60 4.87
C PHE A 248 -24.33 -18.83 3.44
N SER A 249 -25.54 -19.40 3.30
CA SER A 249 -26.11 -19.71 1.99
C SER A 249 -26.36 -18.46 1.14
N ARG A 250 -26.83 -17.37 1.75
CA ARG A 250 -26.99 -16.08 1.07
C ARG A 250 -25.65 -15.50 0.64
N LEU A 251 -24.65 -15.53 1.52
CA LEU A 251 -23.32 -15.01 1.23
C LEU A 251 -22.59 -15.83 0.16
N PHE A 252 -22.70 -17.16 0.22
CA PHE A 252 -22.14 -18.08 -0.77
C PHE A 252 -22.77 -17.85 -2.15
N LYS A 253 -24.10 -17.73 -2.23
CA LYS A 253 -24.78 -17.41 -3.49
C LYS A 253 -24.34 -16.06 -4.04
N LYS A 254 -24.16 -15.04 -3.20
CA LYS A 254 -23.66 -13.73 -3.61
C LYS A 254 -22.25 -13.80 -4.21
N HIS A 255 -21.36 -14.63 -3.65
CA HIS A 255 -19.98 -14.76 -4.11
C HIS A 255 -19.77 -15.74 -5.27
N THR A 256 -20.69 -16.68 -5.48
CA THR A 256 -20.52 -17.76 -6.48
C THR A 256 -21.58 -17.76 -7.57
N GLY A 257 -22.66 -16.99 -7.42
CA GLY A 257 -23.84 -16.99 -8.28
C GLY A 257 -24.83 -18.12 -8.00
N VAL A 258 -24.43 -19.18 -7.28
CA VAL A 258 -25.21 -20.41 -7.10
C VAL A 258 -25.37 -20.75 -5.63
N ALA A 259 -26.52 -21.31 -5.24
CA ALA A 259 -26.73 -21.77 -3.88
C ALA A 259 -25.78 -22.93 -3.54
N PRO A 260 -25.26 -23.03 -2.30
CA PRO A 260 -24.29 -24.06 -1.92
C PRO A 260 -24.82 -25.49 -2.15
N ALA A 261 -26.12 -25.74 -1.92
CA ALA A 261 -26.75 -27.03 -2.18
C ALA A 261 -26.66 -27.49 -3.64
N ASN A 262 -26.67 -26.54 -4.59
CA ASN A 262 -26.65 -26.82 -6.02
C ASN A 262 -25.26 -26.64 -6.64
N TYR A 263 -24.29 -26.15 -5.87
CA TYR A 263 -22.97 -25.77 -6.38
C TYR A 263 -22.21 -26.94 -7.00
N ALA A 264 -22.20 -28.10 -6.33
CA ALA A 264 -21.53 -29.30 -6.84
C ALA A 264 -22.18 -29.87 -8.10
N ALA A 265 -23.51 -29.78 -8.22
CA ALA A 265 -24.22 -30.16 -9.43
C ALA A 265 -23.91 -29.19 -10.58
N TYR A 266 -24.00 -27.89 -10.33
CA TYR A 266 -23.70 -26.82 -11.29
C TYR A 266 -22.29 -26.93 -11.88
N ILE A 267 -21.26 -27.14 -11.05
CA ILE A 267 -19.89 -27.29 -11.54
C ILE A 267 -19.72 -28.57 -12.36
N ARG A 268 -20.36 -29.68 -11.97
CA ARG A 268 -20.32 -30.93 -12.75
C ARG A 268 -21.01 -30.80 -14.10
N GLU A 269 -22.06 -29.99 -14.19
CA GLU A 269 -22.79 -29.72 -15.43
C GLU A 269 -22.01 -28.76 -16.34
N ASN A 270 -21.45 -27.67 -15.80
CA ASN A 270 -20.63 -26.73 -16.59
C ASN A 270 -19.27 -27.30 -17.02
N ASN A 271 -18.67 -28.21 -16.25
CA ASN A 271 -17.44 -28.90 -16.68
C ASN A 271 -17.69 -29.98 -17.73
N ARG A 272 -18.94 -30.35 -18.00
CA ARG A 272 -19.33 -31.13 -19.18
C ARG A 272 -19.47 -30.19 -20.36
N GLY A 273 -18.34 -29.74 -20.91
CA GLY A 273 -18.36 -29.07 -22.21
C GLY A 273 -18.97 -29.99 -23.28
N PRO A 274 -19.59 -29.46 -24.35
CA PRO A 274 -20.25 -30.25 -25.39
C PRO A 274 -19.34 -31.22 -26.16
N ASN A 275 -18.03 -31.25 -25.87
CA ASN A 275 -17.04 -32.16 -26.47
C ASN A 275 -16.04 -32.73 -25.43
N SER A 276 -16.45 -32.99 -24.19
CA SER A 276 -15.67 -33.89 -23.33
C SER A 276 -16.09 -35.32 -23.65
N PRO A 277 -15.21 -36.21 -24.14
CA PRO A 277 -15.55 -37.62 -24.30
C PRO A 277 -15.94 -38.14 -22.92
N ASP A 278 -17.21 -38.47 -22.75
CA ASP A 278 -17.70 -39.10 -21.53
C ASP A 278 -16.92 -40.42 -21.38
N GLU A 279 -16.29 -40.65 -20.23
CA GLU A 279 -15.66 -41.94 -19.83
C GLU A 279 -16.70 -43.09 -19.74
N LYS A 280 -17.87 -42.93 -20.36
CA LYS A 280 -18.96 -43.88 -20.46
C LYS A 280 -19.11 -44.49 -21.85
N ALA A 281 -18.04 -44.56 -22.63
CA ALA A 281 -17.89 -45.64 -23.61
C ALA A 281 -17.56 -46.93 -22.83
N GLY A 282 -18.59 -47.53 -22.23
CA GLY A 282 -18.52 -48.85 -21.62
C GLY A 282 -18.26 -49.89 -22.70
N TYR A 283 -17.00 -50.16 -23.02
CA TYR A 283 -16.62 -51.34 -23.78
C TYR A 283 -16.79 -52.57 -22.87
N SER A 284 -17.79 -53.39 -23.19
CA SER A 284 -18.27 -54.55 -22.43
C SER A 284 -17.33 -55.76 -22.40
N MET A 285 -16.01 -55.57 -22.59
CA MET A 285 -15.08 -56.69 -22.80
C MET A 285 -13.98 -56.83 -21.75
N PHE A 286 -13.96 -56.02 -20.68
CA PHE A 286 -13.01 -56.21 -19.58
C PHE A 286 -13.68 -56.26 -18.22
N VAL A 287 -13.43 -57.37 -17.53
CA VAL A 287 -13.92 -57.71 -16.20
C VAL A 287 -13.41 -56.70 -15.17
N LYS A 288 -14.34 -56.17 -14.37
CA LYS A 288 -14.06 -55.40 -13.15
C LYS A 288 -13.24 -56.25 -12.18
N GLY A 289 -11.93 -56.03 -12.11
CA GLY A 289 -11.10 -56.69 -11.10
C GLY A 289 -9.62 -56.75 -11.44
N SER A 290 -8.91 -55.62 -11.34
CA SER A 290 -7.48 -55.63 -11.05
C SER A 290 -7.07 -54.25 -10.53
N LYS A 291 -7.14 -54.07 -9.21
CA LYS A 291 -6.28 -53.10 -8.52
C LYS A 291 -4.85 -53.63 -8.65
N ARG A 292 -4.10 -53.10 -9.61
CA ARG A 292 -2.63 -53.19 -9.63
C ARG A 292 -2.08 -51.87 -10.13
N TYR A 293 -1.99 -50.92 -9.21
CA TYR A 293 -0.77 -50.15 -9.04
C TYR A 293 -0.57 -49.98 -7.53
N ILE A 294 0.63 -50.38 -7.11
CA ILE A 294 1.12 -50.26 -5.75
C ILE A 294 1.38 -48.77 -5.53
N ASP A 295 0.77 -48.22 -4.49
CA ASP A 295 1.07 -46.91 -3.94
C ASP A 295 2.32 -47.07 -3.07
N GLU A 296 3.48 -47.14 -3.73
CA GLU A 296 4.76 -46.90 -3.11
C GLU A 296 5.42 -45.74 -3.84
N GLY A 297 5.69 -44.69 -3.06
CA GLY A 297 6.77 -43.72 -3.21
C GLY A 297 7.28 -43.41 -4.62
N ASP A 298 7.13 -42.14 -4.96
CA ASP A 298 7.80 -41.42 -6.04
C ASP A 298 7.32 -41.67 -7.47
N GLU A 299 7.40 -40.58 -8.23
CA GLU A 299 7.12 -40.47 -9.67
C GLU A 299 5.64 -40.27 -10.08
N ASN A 300 5.16 -39.03 -9.96
CA ASN A 300 4.50 -38.28 -11.07
C ASN A 300 3.93 -36.92 -10.63
N HIS A 301 4.76 -36.05 -10.03
CA HIS A 301 4.39 -34.68 -9.71
C HIS A 301 5.22 -33.63 -10.46
N TYR A 302 5.40 -33.82 -11.78
CA TYR A 302 6.18 -32.88 -12.61
C TYR A 302 5.40 -32.12 -13.70
N GLN A 303 4.05 -32.12 -13.70
CA GLN A 303 3.34 -31.48 -14.82
C GLN A 303 2.16 -30.53 -14.52
N TYR A 304 1.84 -30.14 -13.27
CA TYR A 304 0.64 -29.30 -13.07
C TYR A 304 0.77 -28.03 -12.21
N THR A 305 1.98 -27.61 -11.80
CA THR A 305 2.12 -26.37 -10.99
C THR A 305 3.29 -25.45 -11.34
N TYR A 306 4.07 -25.74 -12.40
CA TYR A 306 5.05 -24.79 -12.92
C TYR A 306 4.86 -24.60 -14.43
N ARG A 307 4.61 -23.35 -14.84
CA ARG A 307 4.74 -22.92 -16.23
C ARG A 307 6.12 -23.36 -16.72
N GLY A 308 6.16 -24.19 -17.76
CA GLY A 308 7.37 -24.81 -18.26
C GLY A 308 8.48 -23.81 -18.56
N VAL A 309 9.60 -23.95 -17.85
CA VAL A 309 10.89 -23.46 -18.30
C VAL A 309 11.70 -24.68 -18.72
N ASN A 310 11.53 -25.08 -19.98
CA ASN A 310 12.52 -25.83 -20.74
C ASN A 310 12.44 -25.35 -22.18
N ARG A 311 13.05 -24.18 -22.45
CA ARG A 311 13.49 -23.89 -23.82
C ARG A 311 14.61 -24.88 -24.12
N MET A 312 14.32 -25.83 -25.01
CA MET A 312 15.36 -26.56 -25.73
C MET A 312 16.42 -25.57 -26.21
N SER A 313 17.67 -25.78 -25.78
CA SER A 313 18.84 -25.25 -26.46
C SER A 313 18.84 -25.78 -27.89
N ARG A 314 18.32 -24.96 -28.82
CA ARG A 314 18.66 -25.07 -30.24
C ARG A 314 19.97 -24.31 -30.42
N ASN A 315 21.09 -25.03 -30.33
CA ASN A 315 22.40 -24.59 -30.80
C ASN A 315 22.37 -24.28 -32.31
N SER A 316 21.88 -23.09 -32.69
CA SER A 316 21.97 -22.58 -34.06
C SER A 316 22.26 -21.08 -34.18
N LYS A 317 22.50 -20.38 -33.05
CA LYS A 317 22.79 -18.93 -33.08
C LYS A 317 24.22 -18.54 -32.73
N GLN A 318 25.05 -19.47 -32.24
CA GLN A 318 26.47 -19.20 -31.95
C GLN A 318 27.29 -18.98 -33.24
N HIS A 319 26.90 -19.57 -34.36
CA HIS A 319 27.55 -19.34 -35.66
C HIS A 319 27.16 -18.01 -36.32
N LEU A 320 26.02 -17.40 -35.96
CA LEU A 320 25.57 -16.13 -36.54
C LEU A 320 26.27 -14.94 -35.89
N ILE A 321 26.52 -15.00 -34.57
CA ILE A 321 27.22 -13.95 -33.83
C ILE A 321 28.70 -13.90 -34.23
N ALA A 322 29.34 -15.06 -34.46
CA ALA A 322 30.71 -15.12 -34.99
C ALA A 322 30.83 -14.57 -36.42
N LEU A 323 29.81 -14.78 -37.27
CA LEU A 323 29.80 -14.26 -38.65
C LEU A 323 29.56 -12.73 -38.69
N VAL A 324 28.71 -12.20 -37.79
CA VAL A 324 28.44 -10.75 -37.68
C VAL A 324 29.62 -10.00 -37.07
N LEU A 325 30.30 -10.58 -36.06
CA LEU A 325 31.56 -10.03 -35.52
C LEU A 325 32.71 -10.01 -36.54
N LEU A 326 32.75 -10.96 -37.48
CA LEU A 326 33.71 -10.96 -38.58
C LEU A 326 33.39 -9.88 -39.64
N CYS A 327 32.11 -9.57 -39.84
CA CYS A 327 31.65 -8.54 -40.78
C CYS A 327 31.75 -7.11 -40.21
N THR A 328 31.63 -6.93 -38.90
CA THR A 328 31.81 -5.60 -38.27
C THR A 328 33.29 -5.23 -38.12
N LEU A 329 34.20 -6.20 -37.98
CA LEU A 329 35.64 -5.95 -37.94
C LEU A 329 36.22 -5.51 -39.31
N THR A 330 35.58 -5.87 -40.42
CA THR A 330 35.97 -5.45 -41.78
C THR A 330 35.43 -4.07 -42.16
N LEU A 331 34.33 -3.62 -41.56
CA LEU A 331 33.76 -2.28 -41.76
C LEU A 331 34.49 -1.18 -40.98
N LEU A 332 35.18 -1.51 -39.89
CA LEU A 332 35.91 -0.52 -39.06
C LEU A 332 37.30 -0.13 -39.60
N VAL A 333 37.76 -0.73 -40.72
CA VAL A 333 39.08 -0.41 -41.32
C VAL A 333 38.98 0.53 -42.54
N SER A 334 37.78 1.01 -42.92
CA SER A 334 37.60 1.94 -44.07
C SER A 334 37.10 3.35 -43.72
N ALA A 335 37.15 3.78 -42.45
CA ALA A 335 36.66 5.10 -42.04
C ALA A 335 37.74 6.04 -41.46
N CYS A 336 38.99 5.90 -41.90
CA CYS A 336 40.04 6.89 -41.67
C CYS A 336 40.46 7.51 -43.02
N SER A 337 39.70 8.49 -43.50
CA SER A 337 40.20 9.49 -44.46
C SER A 337 39.30 10.72 -44.51
N GLY A 338 39.88 11.91 -44.31
CA GLY A 338 39.25 13.19 -44.64
C GLY A 338 39.16 14.15 -43.45
N SER A 339 40.28 14.74 -43.04
CA SER A 339 40.78 16.05 -43.51
C SER A 339 40.13 17.25 -42.82
N THR A 340 40.91 17.80 -41.90
CA THR A 340 40.89 19.18 -41.41
C THR A 340 40.64 20.21 -42.52
N ASN A 341 39.76 21.18 -42.28
CA ASN A 341 39.93 22.48 -42.90
C ASN A 341 39.46 23.63 -41.99
N ARG A 342 40.44 24.43 -41.55
CA ARG A 342 40.25 25.81 -41.09
C ARG A 342 40.06 26.68 -42.32
N ALA A 343 39.02 27.51 -42.32
CA ALA A 343 39.03 28.75 -43.09
C ALA A 343 38.21 29.80 -42.35
N ALA A 344 38.92 30.76 -41.76
CA ALA A 344 38.41 32.11 -41.57
C ALA A 344 38.37 32.80 -42.93
N VAL A 345 37.41 33.72 -43.15
CA VAL A 345 37.61 35.04 -43.77
C VAL A 345 36.27 35.79 -43.97
N SER A 346 36.32 37.06 -43.51
CA SER A 346 35.62 38.30 -43.92
C SER A 346 34.09 38.44 -43.92
N THR A 347 33.63 39.26 -42.98
CA THR A 347 32.88 40.52 -43.16
C THR A 347 32.05 40.73 -44.44
N ASN A 348 30.75 40.95 -44.27
CA ASN A 348 30.10 42.17 -44.76
C ASN A 348 28.80 42.45 -43.97
N ALA A 349 28.75 43.64 -43.39
CA ALA A 349 27.56 44.21 -42.79
C ALA A 349 26.64 44.77 -43.89
N SER A 350 25.35 44.49 -43.79
CA SER A 350 24.30 45.41 -44.25
C SER A 350 23.05 45.18 -43.40
N ALA A 351 22.55 46.30 -42.92
CA ALA A 351 21.53 46.44 -41.90
C ALA A 351 20.21 45.76 -42.30
N ASN A 352 19.61 45.07 -41.33
CA ASN A 352 18.17 45.06 -41.22
C ASN A 352 17.81 45.09 -39.73
N THR A 353 17.17 46.18 -39.35
CA THR A 353 16.37 46.34 -38.13
C THR A 353 15.50 45.12 -37.92
N ASN A 354 15.79 44.37 -36.86
CA ASN A 354 14.80 43.60 -36.13
C ASN A 354 15.13 43.71 -34.65
N THR A 355 14.15 44.22 -33.93
CA THR A 355 13.99 44.24 -32.49
C THR A 355 14.48 42.92 -31.90
N ALA A 356 15.62 42.95 -31.22
CA ALA A 356 16.06 41.85 -30.39
C ALA A 356 15.15 41.82 -29.15
N GLU A 357 14.13 40.97 -29.21
CA GLU A 357 13.53 40.42 -28.00
C GLU A 357 14.65 39.73 -27.22
N VAL A 358 14.79 40.14 -25.97
CA VAL A 358 15.76 39.63 -25.03
C VAL A 358 15.33 38.22 -24.64
N GLU A 359 15.78 37.20 -25.37
CA GLU A 359 15.87 35.84 -24.82
C GLU A 359 16.98 35.85 -23.76
N GLN A 360 16.57 36.18 -22.54
CA GLN A 360 17.40 36.01 -21.36
C GLN A 360 17.58 34.50 -21.18
N GLN A 361 18.79 33.98 -21.47
CA GLN A 361 19.16 32.59 -21.18
C GLN A 361 18.89 32.31 -19.70
N ALA A 362 17.76 31.65 -19.44
CA ALA A 362 17.37 31.22 -18.11
C ALA A 362 18.45 30.22 -17.62
N LYS A 363 19.02 30.48 -16.46
CA LYS A 363 20.04 29.60 -15.83
C LYS A 363 19.35 28.61 -14.91
N ASP A 364 19.91 27.40 -14.83
CA ASP A 364 19.49 26.40 -13.85
C ASP A 364 19.55 26.97 -12.43
N ARG A 365 18.63 26.51 -11.59
CA ARG A 365 18.40 27.10 -10.27
C ARG A 365 18.32 26.02 -9.21
N GLU A 366 18.84 26.34 -8.04
CA GLU A 366 18.80 25.45 -6.89
C GLU A 366 17.58 25.80 -6.04
N VAL A 367 16.70 24.82 -5.81
CA VAL A 367 15.55 24.93 -4.90
C VAL A 367 15.68 23.89 -3.80
N THR A 368 15.09 24.16 -2.64
CA THR A 368 15.06 23.18 -1.54
C THR A 368 13.71 22.50 -1.51
N ASP A 369 13.69 21.17 -1.55
CA ASP A 369 12.43 20.40 -1.51
C ASP A 369 11.89 20.23 -0.08
N GLY A 370 10.70 19.63 0.05
CA GLY A 370 10.04 19.38 1.34
C GLY A 370 10.75 18.38 2.26
N LEU A 371 11.80 17.71 1.77
CA LEU A 371 12.68 16.82 2.54
C LEU A 371 13.98 17.50 2.95
N GLY A 372 14.22 18.75 2.51
CA GLY A 372 15.43 19.51 2.77
C GLY A 372 16.57 19.25 1.78
N HIS A 373 16.31 18.56 0.67
CA HIS A 373 17.31 18.32 -0.37
C HIS A 373 17.42 19.53 -1.30
N LYS A 374 18.65 19.81 -1.75
CA LYS A 374 18.94 20.83 -2.77
C LYS A 374 18.79 20.20 -4.15
N VAL A 375 17.81 20.66 -4.91
CA VAL A 375 17.49 20.18 -6.25
C VAL A 375 17.89 21.24 -7.28
N THR A 376 18.75 20.87 -8.22
CA THR A 376 19.07 21.73 -9.37
C THR A 376 18.00 21.53 -10.44
N VAL A 377 17.06 22.46 -10.52
CA VAL A 377 15.96 22.43 -11.47
C VAL A 377 16.35 23.13 -12.77
N PRO A 378 16.10 22.52 -13.94
CA PRO A 378 16.35 23.16 -15.23
C PRO A 378 15.62 24.50 -15.33
N ALA A 379 16.24 25.47 -15.99
CA ALA A 379 15.67 26.80 -16.11
C ALA A 379 14.32 26.86 -16.86
N ASN A 380 14.10 25.92 -17.78
CA ASN A 380 12.89 25.79 -18.57
C ASN A 380 12.59 24.30 -18.85
N PRO A 381 12.03 23.57 -17.87
CA PRO A 381 11.78 22.14 -18.02
C PRO A 381 10.72 21.90 -19.11
N GLN A 382 11.03 21.07 -20.10
CA GLN A 382 10.20 20.75 -21.25
C GLN A 382 9.42 19.43 -21.06
N ARG A 383 9.94 18.53 -20.23
CA ARG A 383 9.45 17.15 -20.05
C ARG A 383 9.17 16.88 -18.57
N VAL A 384 8.20 17.60 -18.04
CA VAL A 384 7.83 17.52 -16.63
C VAL A 384 6.95 16.29 -16.36
N LEU A 385 7.35 15.48 -15.39
CA LEU A 385 6.49 14.44 -14.79
C LEU A 385 6.08 14.90 -13.40
N ALA A 386 4.80 15.26 -13.21
CA ALA A 386 4.28 15.62 -11.90
C ALA A 386 3.04 14.78 -11.57
N THR A 387 3.23 13.71 -10.81
CA THR A 387 2.21 12.67 -10.65
C THR A 387 1.19 13.09 -9.60
N TYR A 388 -0.10 13.08 -9.95
CA TYR A 388 -1.20 13.58 -9.13
C TYR A 388 -1.26 15.13 -8.99
N LEU A 389 -0.28 15.85 -9.56
CA LEU A 389 -0.19 17.32 -9.57
C LEU A 389 -0.62 17.94 -10.92
N GLU A 390 -1.32 17.17 -11.76
CA GLU A 390 -1.64 17.57 -13.13
C GLU A 390 -2.55 18.82 -13.19
N ASP A 391 -3.43 19.04 -12.21
CA ASP A 391 -4.26 20.24 -12.11
C ASP A 391 -3.40 21.52 -12.10
N HIS A 392 -2.39 21.56 -11.21
CA HIS A 392 -1.48 22.69 -11.08
C HIS A 392 -0.64 22.89 -12.33
N LEU A 393 -0.17 21.81 -12.96
CA LEU A 393 0.55 21.91 -14.23
C LEU A 393 -0.31 22.57 -15.31
N VAL A 394 -1.54 22.07 -15.49
CA VAL A 394 -2.48 22.60 -16.49
C VAL A 394 -2.83 24.05 -16.19
N ALA A 395 -3.05 24.39 -14.92
CA ALA A 395 -3.35 25.77 -14.49
C ALA A 395 -2.21 26.74 -14.83
N LEU A 396 -0.95 26.27 -14.79
CA LEU A 396 0.24 27.02 -15.16
C LEU A 396 0.57 26.93 -16.66
N GLY A 397 -0.27 26.27 -17.47
CA GLY A 397 -0.07 26.08 -18.91
C GLY A 397 1.09 25.14 -19.24
N VAL A 398 1.38 24.15 -18.39
CA VAL A 398 2.40 23.11 -18.59
C VAL A 398 1.70 21.77 -18.82
N LYS A 399 2.12 21.03 -19.84
CA LYS A 399 1.61 19.68 -20.12
C LYS A 399 2.55 18.63 -19.57
N PRO A 400 2.10 17.69 -18.70
CA PRO A 400 2.93 16.61 -18.21
C PRO A 400 3.28 15.63 -19.33
N VAL A 401 4.42 14.93 -19.19
CA VAL A 401 4.79 13.85 -20.12
C VAL A 401 3.95 12.59 -19.93
N ALA A 402 3.36 12.41 -18.75
CA ALA A 402 2.45 11.30 -18.47
C ALA A 402 1.40 11.69 -17.41
N GLN A 403 0.23 11.07 -17.49
CA GLN A 403 -0.89 11.28 -16.57
C GLN A 403 -0.94 10.18 -15.51
N TRP A 404 -1.08 10.54 -14.24
CA TRP A 404 -1.35 9.58 -13.18
C TRP A 404 -2.61 8.76 -13.47
N SER A 405 -2.50 7.45 -13.27
CA SER A 405 -3.60 6.53 -13.53
C SER A 405 -3.68 5.38 -12.53
N VAL A 406 -4.91 4.92 -12.30
CA VAL A 406 -5.22 3.72 -11.53
C VAL A 406 -5.98 2.70 -12.37
N LYS A 407 -6.05 1.45 -11.89
CA LYS A 407 -6.67 0.32 -12.60
C LYS A 407 -6.07 0.07 -13.98
N GLU A 408 -4.74 0.00 -14.07
CA GLU A 408 -4.02 -0.31 -15.32
C GLU A 408 -4.31 0.72 -16.43
N GLY A 409 -4.26 2.02 -16.12
CA GLY A 409 -4.46 3.09 -17.11
C GLY A 409 -5.93 3.43 -17.41
N LYS A 410 -6.91 2.77 -16.77
CA LYS A 410 -8.34 2.93 -17.09
C LYS A 410 -9.05 4.06 -16.32
N ALA A 411 -8.40 4.64 -15.32
CA ALA A 411 -8.97 5.74 -14.55
C ALA A 411 -7.90 6.83 -14.36
N VAL A 412 -8.22 8.01 -14.86
CA VAL A 412 -7.41 9.24 -14.84
C VAL A 412 -8.23 10.39 -14.24
N GLN A 413 -7.62 11.57 -14.13
CA GLN A 413 -8.30 12.81 -13.77
C GLN A 413 -9.16 13.30 -14.95
N ASN A 414 -10.39 12.78 -15.06
CA ASN A 414 -11.27 12.98 -16.21
C ASN A 414 -11.61 14.46 -16.49
N TYR A 415 -11.71 15.28 -15.45
CA TYR A 415 -12.02 16.71 -15.56
C TYR A 415 -10.92 17.54 -16.26
N LEU A 416 -9.70 16.98 -16.39
CA LEU A 416 -8.57 17.61 -17.10
C LEU A 416 -8.42 17.15 -18.56
N GLN A 417 -9.28 16.25 -19.05
CA GLN A 417 -9.07 15.63 -20.37
C GLN A 417 -9.22 16.61 -21.54
N GLN A 418 -9.84 17.78 -21.35
CA GLN A 418 -9.82 18.84 -22.36
C GLN A 418 -8.39 19.25 -22.74
N GLU A 419 -7.46 19.26 -21.77
CA GLU A 419 -6.08 19.69 -21.98
C GLU A 419 -5.10 18.51 -22.10
N LEU A 420 -5.41 17.40 -21.44
CA LEU A 420 -4.52 16.23 -21.33
C LEU A 420 -4.87 15.06 -22.26
N ALA A 421 -5.90 15.18 -23.10
CA ALA A 421 -6.25 14.14 -24.05
C ALA A 421 -5.05 13.73 -24.93
N GLY A 422 -4.79 12.43 -24.97
CA GLY A 422 -3.72 11.84 -25.78
C GLY A 422 -2.34 11.76 -25.11
N ILE A 423 -2.18 12.32 -23.90
CA ILE A 423 -0.96 12.13 -23.10
C ILE A 423 -0.96 10.70 -22.51
N PRO A 424 0.16 9.94 -22.58
CA PRO A 424 0.21 8.58 -22.07
C PRO A 424 -0.02 8.54 -20.55
N THR A 425 -0.47 7.39 -20.04
CA THR A 425 -0.71 7.19 -18.62
C THR A 425 0.47 6.53 -17.92
N ILE A 426 0.72 6.89 -16.66
CA ILE A 426 1.69 6.23 -15.78
C ILE A 426 0.97 5.61 -14.57
N PRO A 427 1.37 4.41 -14.10
CA PRO A 427 0.78 3.78 -12.92
C PRO A 427 1.02 4.58 -11.62
N ALA A 428 0.03 4.59 -10.72
CA ALA A 428 0.10 5.30 -9.44
C ALA A 428 1.24 4.86 -8.50
N ASP A 429 1.78 3.65 -8.68
CA ASP A 429 2.92 3.12 -7.91
C ASP A 429 4.29 3.52 -8.49
N LEU A 430 4.30 4.21 -9.64
CA LEU A 430 5.47 4.81 -10.30
C LEU A 430 6.67 3.87 -10.46
N PRO A 431 6.51 2.72 -11.14
CA PRO A 431 7.63 1.83 -11.38
C PRO A 431 8.73 2.54 -12.19
N TYR A 432 9.99 2.38 -11.77
CA TYR A 432 11.13 3.10 -12.37
C TYR A 432 11.24 2.92 -13.89
N GLU A 433 10.93 1.72 -14.41
CA GLU A 433 10.93 1.45 -15.85
C GLU A 433 9.93 2.34 -16.61
N ALA A 434 8.74 2.58 -16.03
CA ALA A 434 7.74 3.45 -16.63
C ALA A 434 8.19 4.92 -16.60
N VAL A 435 8.79 5.37 -15.49
CA VAL A 435 9.33 6.73 -15.36
C VAL A 435 10.47 6.95 -16.35
N MET A 436 11.38 6.00 -16.52
CA MET A 436 12.46 6.08 -17.51
C MET A 436 11.92 6.12 -18.95
N SER A 437 10.85 5.37 -19.24
CA SER A 437 10.29 5.29 -20.59
C SER A 437 9.68 6.60 -21.10
N VAL A 438 9.29 7.49 -20.19
CA VAL A 438 8.74 8.81 -20.53
C VAL A 438 9.80 9.90 -20.56
N GLU A 439 11.08 9.57 -20.30
CA GLU A 439 12.25 10.45 -20.42
C GLU A 439 12.02 11.85 -19.83
N PRO A 440 11.68 11.99 -18.53
CA PRO A 440 11.43 13.30 -17.93
C PRO A 440 12.73 14.09 -17.80
N ASP A 441 12.65 15.42 -17.85
CA ASP A 441 13.75 16.33 -17.50
C ASP A 441 13.58 16.98 -16.12
N LEU A 442 12.41 16.81 -15.51
CA LEU A 442 12.08 17.17 -14.13
C LEU A 442 10.99 16.24 -13.61
N ILE A 443 11.18 15.68 -12.41
CA ILE A 443 10.19 14.88 -11.70
C ILE A 443 9.72 15.67 -10.48
N ILE A 444 8.41 15.85 -10.33
CA ILE A 444 7.79 16.47 -9.17
C ILE A 444 6.89 15.42 -8.50
N ILE A 445 7.18 15.08 -7.25
CA ILE A 445 6.40 14.12 -6.48
C ILE A 445 5.57 14.87 -5.45
N ASP A 446 4.27 14.57 -5.41
CA ASP A 446 3.25 15.19 -4.56
C ASP A 446 3.55 15.07 -3.05
N SER A 447 4.12 13.95 -2.62
CA SER A 447 4.36 13.67 -1.20
C SER A 447 5.75 13.13 -0.92
N ALA A 448 6.35 13.62 0.17
CA ALA A 448 7.57 13.09 0.74
C ALA A 448 7.48 11.57 1.04
N GLU A 449 6.28 11.07 1.38
CA GLU A 449 6.06 9.65 1.66
C GLU A 449 6.28 8.76 0.42
N MET A 450 6.03 9.27 -0.79
CA MET A 450 6.14 8.49 -2.03
C MET A 450 7.59 8.20 -2.43
N VAL A 451 8.54 8.97 -1.88
CA VAL A 451 9.98 8.87 -2.14
C VAL A 451 10.77 8.38 -0.92
N GLU A 452 10.11 7.82 0.10
CA GLU A 452 10.76 7.23 1.27
C GLU A 452 11.81 6.15 0.94
N GLY A 453 12.85 6.07 1.78
CA GLY A 453 13.92 5.09 1.64
C GLY A 453 14.92 5.48 0.56
N ASP A 454 15.25 4.54 -0.33
CA ASP A 454 16.17 4.78 -1.45
C ASP A 454 15.47 5.31 -2.71
N LYS A 455 14.13 5.40 -2.70
CA LYS A 455 13.33 5.78 -3.87
C LYS A 455 13.67 7.17 -4.41
N TYR A 456 13.86 8.15 -3.53
CA TYR A 456 14.28 9.50 -3.93
C TYR A 456 15.54 9.46 -4.80
N GLU A 457 16.57 8.76 -4.34
CA GLU A 457 17.84 8.60 -5.06
C GLU A 457 17.69 7.84 -6.38
N GLN A 458 16.77 6.86 -6.46
CA GLN A 458 16.51 6.17 -7.72
C GLN A 458 15.83 7.09 -8.74
N TYR A 459 14.84 7.90 -8.34
CA TYR A 459 14.22 8.88 -9.24
C TYR A 459 15.21 9.98 -9.65
N ASN A 460 16.04 10.44 -8.72
CA ASN A 460 17.06 11.47 -8.98
C ASN A 460 18.14 11.01 -9.98
N LYS A 461 18.36 9.69 -10.14
CA LYS A 461 19.21 9.14 -11.22
C LYS A 461 18.57 9.21 -12.60
N ILE A 462 17.24 9.33 -12.68
CA ILE A 462 16.50 9.45 -13.94
C ILE A 462 16.47 10.92 -14.36
N ALA A 463 16.01 11.80 -13.46
CA ALA A 463 15.94 13.24 -13.66
C ALA A 463 15.92 13.97 -12.31
N PRO A 464 16.28 15.27 -12.24
CA PRO A 464 16.13 16.07 -11.03
C PRO A 464 14.74 15.86 -10.40
N THR A 465 14.71 15.44 -9.14
CA THR A 465 13.47 15.06 -8.45
C THR A 465 13.18 16.03 -7.30
N TYR A 466 12.01 16.63 -7.32
CA TYR A 466 11.53 17.54 -6.28
C TYR A 466 10.32 16.94 -5.54
N ALA A 467 10.39 16.86 -4.21
CA ALA A 467 9.26 16.41 -3.37
C ALA A 467 8.57 17.61 -2.71
N VAL A 468 7.26 17.78 -2.90
CA VAL A 468 6.51 18.96 -2.41
C VAL A 468 6.41 19.03 -0.88
N GLY A 469 6.40 17.89 -0.20
CA GLY A 469 6.35 17.79 1.28
C GLY A 469 4.93 17.75 1.85
N THR A 470 4.74 17.02 2.95
CA THR A 470 3.41 16.64 3.49
C THR A 470 2.61 17.82 4.06
N GLU A 471 3.27 18.85 4.60
CA GLU A 471 2.59 20.03 5.16
C GLU A 471 1.96 20.90 4.06
N LYS A 472 2.55 20.91 2.86
CA LYS A 472 2.12 21.71 1.71
C LYS A 472 1.02 21.03 0.88
N ASN A 473 0.97 19.70 0.85
CA ASN A 473 0.00 18.93 0.06
C ASN A 473 -1.45 19.02 0.63
N ASN A 474 -1.61 19.33 1.93
CA ASN A 474 -2.93 19.56 2.51
C ASN A 474 -3.54 20.93 2.15
N ASP A 475 -2.76 21.84 1.55
CA ASP A 475 -3.20 23.16 1.08
C ASP A 475 -2.88 23.31 -0.41
N TRP A 476 -3.88 23.09 -1.25
CA TRP A 476 -3.72 23.13 -2.71
C TRP A 476 -3.24 24.51 -3.22
N ARG A 477 -3.44 25.60 -2.46
CA ARG A 477 -2.95 26.95 -2.83
C ARG A 477 -1.44 27.03 -2.65
N GLN A 478 -0.94 26.54 -1.51
CA GLN A 478 0.51 26.46 -1.26
C GLN A 478 1.18 25.45 -2.19
N GLU A 479 0.48 24.38 -2.55
CA GLU A 479 0.94 23.42 -3.55
C GLU A 479 1.07 24.08 -4.94
N LEU A 480 0.05 24.84 -5.40
CA LEU A 480 0.12 25.61 -6.65
C LEU A 480 1.30 26.58 -6.66
N LEU A 481 1.48 27.36 -5.58
CA LEU A 481 2.59 28.32 -5.47
C LEU A 481 3.95 27.61 -5.47
N THR A 482 4.05 26.45 -4.81
CA THR A 482 5.28 25.65 -4.78
C THR A 482 5.58 25.05 -6.17
N VAL A 483 4.57 24.51 -6.87
CA VAL A 483 4.75 24.01 -8.24
C VAL A 483 5.11 25.15 -9.19
N GLY A 484 4.48 26.32 -9.04
CA GLY A 484 4.84 27.55 -9.75
C GLY A 484 6.28 27.96 -9.50
N GLU A 485 6.72 27.97 -8.24
CA GLU A 485 8.11 28.19 -7.87
C GLU A 485 9.01 27.16 -8.56
N VAL A 486 8.71 25.86 -8.53
CA VAL A 486 9.51 24.77 -9.14
C VAL A 486 9.48 24.76 -10.67
N LEU A 487 8.55 25.48 -11.31
CA LEU A 487 8.51 25.63 -12.77
C LEU A 487 8.99 27.00 -13.26
N ASN A 488 9.47 27.87 -12.36
CA ASN A 488 9.85 29.25 -12.64
C ASN A 488 8.66 30.06 -13.22
N LYS A 489 7.47 29.78 -12.68
CA LYS A 489 6.17 30.36 -13.05
C LYS A 489 5.46 30.94 -11.82
N SER A 490 6.21 31.54 -10.90
CA SER A 490 5.66 32.08 -9.65
C SER A 490 4.68 33.23 -9.88
N GLU A 491 4.93 34.09 -10.88
CA GLU A 491 4.02 35.19 -11.24
C GLU A 491 2.71 34.65 -11.83
N GLU A 492 2.78 33.65 -12.71
CA GLU A 492 1.61 32.98 -13.26
C GLU A 492 0.82 32.23 -12.18
N ALA A 493 1.50 31.53 -11.27
CA ALA A 493 0.87 30.84 -10.14
C ALA A 493 0.11 31.82 -9.24
N GLN A 494 0.74 32.96 -8.91
CA GLN A 494 0.10 34.00 -8.12
C GLN A 494 -1.12 34.58 -8.84
N LYS A 495 -1.02 34.85 -10.13
CA LYS A 495 -2.14 35.36 -10.94
C LYS A 495 -3.29 34.36 -11.04
N VAL A 496 -2.98 33.06 -11.21
CA VAL A 496 -3.98 31.98 -11.23
C VAL A 496 -4.72 31.91 -9.90
N LEU A 497 -3.98 32.01 -8.78
CA LEU A 497 -4.57 32.03 -7.45
C LEU A 497 -5.45 33.27 -7.23
N GLU A 498 -4.99 34.46 -7.62
CA GLU A 498 -5.77 35.70 -7.51
C GLU A 498 -7.08 35.64 -8.29
N ASN A 499 -7.05 35.09 -9.51
CA ASN A 499 -8.27 34.89 -10.31
C ASN A 499 -9.24 33.92 -9.63
N TYR A 500 -8.73 32.85 -9.01
CA TYR A 500 -9.54 31.91 -8.23
C TYR A 500 -10.18 32.61 -7.03
N GLU A 501 -9.40 33.33 -6.22
CA GLU A 501 -9.90 34.03 -5.03
C GLU A 501 -10.96 35.06 -5.38
N GLN A 502 -10.78 35.79 -6.49
CA GLN A 502 -11.80 36.70 -6.99
C GLN A 502 -13.08 35.95 -7.34
N LYS A 503 -12.99 34.86 -8.10
CA LYS A 503 -14.14 34.03 -8.48
C LYS A 503 -14.87 33.47 -7.25
N ALA A 504 -14.13 32.94 -6.27
CA ALA A 504 -14.68 32.41 -5.03
C ALA A 504 -15.40 33.50 -4.22
N SER A 505 -14.81 34.70 -4.11
CA SER A 505 -15.41 35.83 -3.41
C SER A 505 -16.69 36.31 -4.11
N GLU A 506 -16.71 36.39 -5.44
CA GLU A 506 -17.91 36.76 -6.21
C GLU A 506 -19.02 35.71 -6.04
N ALA A 507 -18.66 34.42 -6.12
CA ALA A 507 -19.59 33.32 -5.91
C ALA A 507 -20.19 33.30 -4.49
N LYS A 508 -19.35 33.54 -3.47
CA LYS A 508 -19.79 33.66 -2.06
C LYS A 508 -20.84 34.74 -1.88
N GLU A 509 -20.63 35.92 -2.46
CA GLU A 509 -21.59 37.02 -2.36
C GLU A 509 -22.90 36.69 -3.08
N GLN A 510 -22.84 36.09 -4.27
CA GLN A 510 -24.03 35.64 -5.00
C GLN A 510 -24.84 34.58 -4.24
N LEU A 511 -24.15 33.59 -3.64
CA LEU A 511 -24.80 32.56 -2.82
C LEU A 511 -25.42 33.15 -1.57
N LYS A 512 -24.71 34.06 -0.89
CA LYS A 512 -25.22 34.76 0.29
C LYS A 512 -26.47 35.59 -0.01
N GLN A 513 -26.54 36.23 -1.18
CA GLN A 513 -27.73 36.96 -1.61
C GLN A 513 -28.91 36.04 -1.95
N THR A 514 -28.64 34.86 -2.51
CA THR A 514 -29.68 33.94 -3.00
C THR A 514 -30.22 33.02 -1.91
N ILE A 515 -29.35 32.39 -1.13
CA ILE A 515 -29.70 31.36 -0.14
C ILE A 515 -29.32 31.73 1.30
N GLY A 516 -28.66 32.88 1.52
CA GLY A 516 -28.23 33.30 2.85
C GLY A 516 -27.15 32.37 3.39
N THR A 517 -27.37 31.83 4.60
CA THR A 517 -26.44 30.93 5.29
C THR A 517 -26.92 29.49 5.30
N GLN A 518 -27.60 29.03 4.24
CA GLN A 518 -28.06 27.65 4.15
C GLN A 518 -26.90 26.65 4.22
N SER A 519 -27.18 25.47 4.77
CA SER A 519 -26.18 24.41 4.94
C SER A 519 -26.05 23.55 3.68
N ALA A 520 -24.84 23.05 3.42
CA ALA A 520 -24.59 22.13 2.31
C ALA A 520 -23.73 20.95 2.76
N ALA A 521 -23.87 19.79 2.10
CA ALA A 521 -22.97 18.67 2.32
C ALA A 521 -22.61 17.99 0.99
N ALA A 522 -21.34 17.61 0.84
CA ALA A 522 -20.89 16.73 -0.22
C ALA A 522 -20.79 15.29 0.30
N LEU A 523 -21.41 14.34 -0.42
CA LEU A 523 -21.50 12.95 -0.06
C LEU A 523 -20.96 12.04 -1.15
N TRP A 524 -20.01 11.18 -0.81
CA TRP A 524 -19.60 10.08 -1.68
C TRP A 524 -20.37 8.80 -1.32
N VAL A 525 -21.19 8.32 -2.25
CA VAL A 525 -22.13 7.22 -2.01
C VAL A 525 -21.73 5.95 -2.78
N THR A 526 -21.73 4.83 -2.07
CA THR A 526 -21.51 3.50 -2.65
C THR A 526 -22.66 2.57 -2.27
N ALA A 527 -22.77 1.42 -2.94
CA ALA A 527 -23.81 0.43 -2.65
C ALA A 527 -23.86 -0.13 -1.21
N LYS A 528 -22.87 0.18 -0.34
CA LYS A 528 -22.82 -0.31 1.04
C LYS A 528 -22.52 0.76 2.10
N LYS A 529 -22.03 1.94 1.70
CA LYS A 529 -21.51 2.97 2.62
C LYS A 529 -21.71 4.36 2.05
N VAL A 530 -21.93 5.32 2.95
CA VAL A 530 -21.97 6.75 2.66
C VAL A 530 -20.78 7.41 3.35
N TYR A 531 -20.10 8.29 2.62
CA TYR A 531 -19.00 9.09 3.12
C TYR A 531 -19.36 10.55 2.99
N VAL A 532 -18.95 11.36 3.96
CA VAL A 532 -19.12 12.81 3.95
C VAL A 532 -17.75 13.48 3.87
N VAL A 533 -17.65 14.57 3.12
CA VAL A 533 -16.40 15.33 3.03
C VAL A 533 -16.04 15.94 4.40
N ASN A 534 -14.76 16.05 4.71
CA ASN A 534 -14.27 16.76 5.89
C ASN A 534 -14.55 18.27 5.76
N GLU A 535 -14.77 18.97 6.87
CA GLU A 535 -15.07 20.41 6.86
C GLU A 535 -13.89 21.31 6.43
N ASN A 536 -12.64 20.86 6.59
CA ASN A 536 -11.44 21.67 6.32
C ASN A 536 -10.58 21.12 5.18
N LEU A 537 -11.08 20.15 4.39
CA LEU A 537 -10.30 19.49 3.34
C LEU A 537 -11.13 19.29 2.07
N SER A 538 -10.46 19.28 0.90
CA SER A 538 -11.07 19.01 -0.41
C SER A 538 -12.29 19.91 -0.66
N SER A 539 -13.40 19.37 -1.20
CA SER A 539 -14.60 20.16 -1.49
C SER A 539 -15.25 20.76 -0.23
N GLY A 540 -14.94 20.30 0.98
CA GLY A 540 -15.45 20.90 2.21
C GLY A 540 -14.81 22.26 2.49
N ASP A 541 -13.50 22.37 2.30
CA ASP A 541 -12.78 23.65 2.43
C ASP A 541 -13.41 24.73 1.52
N LEU A 542 -13.66 24.34 0.27
CA LEU A 542 -14.35 25.19 -0.71
C LEU A 542 -15.79 25.54 -0.27
N LEU A 543 -16.61 24.56 0.10
CA LEU A 543 -18.02 24.81 0.41
C LEU A 543 -18.19 25.74 1.63
N TYR A 544 -17.37 25.55 2.66
CA TYR A 544 -17.57 26.20 3.95
C TYR A 544 -16.72 27.46 4.12
N HIS A 545 -15.46 27.46 3.69
CA HIS A 545 -14.57 28.61 3.84
C HIS A 545 -14.65 29.55 2.64
N ASP A 546 -14.49 29.03 1.42
CA ASP A 546 -14.50 29.85 0.21
C ASP A 546 -15.92 30.39 -0.07
N LEU A 547 -16.89 29.49 -0.22
CA LEU A 547 -18.29 29.83 -0.57
C LEU A 547 -19.15 30.25 0.62
N GLY A 548 -18.70 30.02 1.86
CA GLY A 548 -19.38 30.50 3.07
C GLY A 548 -20.70 29.80 3.42
N LEU A 549 -20.91 28.57 2.95
CA LEU A 549 -22.08 27.76 3.32
C LEU A 549 -21.93 27.25 4.75
N SER A 550 -23.05 27.02 5.43
CA SER A 550 -22.99 26.54 6.82
C SER A 550 -22.64 25.05 6.88
N VAL A 551 -21.78 24.68 7.82
CA VAL A 551 -21.38 23.29 8.08
C VAL A 551 -22.54 22.56 8.79
N PRO A 552 -23.09 21.47 8.22
CA PRO A 552 -24.05 20.62 8.89
C PRO A 552 -23.45 19.93 10.12
N ALA A 553 -24.23 19.69 11.17
CA ALA A 553 -23.71 19.10 12.41
C ALA A 553 -23.07 17.72 12.20
N VAL A 554 -23.64 16.92 11.28
CA VAL A 554 -23.11 15.59 10.92
C VAL A 554 -21.73 15.68 10.26
N VAL A 555 -21.48 16.73 9.47
CA VAL A 555 -20.17 16.97 8.83
C VAL A 555 -19.12 17.31 9.88
N HIS A 556 -19.45 18.24 10.79
CA HIS A 556 -18.56 18.66 11.87
C HIS A 556 -18.17 17.48 12.77
N GLU A 557 -19.15 16.67 13.19
CA GLU A 557 -18.90 15.51 14.03
C GLU A 557 -18.08 14.42 13.29
N ALA A 558 -18.32 14.23 11.99
CA ALA A 558 -17.55 13.29 11.19
C ALA A 558 -16.09 13.76 11.03
N ALA A 559 -15.85 15.06 10.86
CA ALA A 559 -14.52 15.65 10.79
C ALA A 559 -13.74 15.52 12.11
N ALA A 560 -14.42 15.66 13.26
CA ALA A 560 -13.82 15.46 14.58
C ALA A 560 -13.31 14.03 14.82
N SER A 561 -13.84 13.05 14.08
CA SER A 561 -13.50 11.63 14.22
C SER A 561 -12.33 11.17 13.33
N GLY A 562 -11.79 12.02 12.45
CA GLY A 562 -10.64 11.67 11.62
C GLY A 562 -10.14 12.73 10.64
N GLU A 563 -8.83 12.70 10.38
CA GLU A 563 -8.11 13.60 9.45
C GLU A 563 -8.22 13.21 7.96
N ALA A 564 -9.18 12.38 7.57
CA ALA A 564 -9.35 11.98 6.15
C ALA A 564 -10.25 12.95 5.40
N ASN A 565 -9.99 13.19 4.10
CA ASN A 565 -10.82 14.02 3.21
C ASN A 565 -12.29 13.55 3.16
N TRP A 566 -12.52 12.24 3.27
CA TRP A 566 -13.85 11.62 3.24
C TRP A 566 -14.02 10.67 4.42
N ASN A 567 -15.01 10.95 5.27
CA ASN A 567 -15.27 10.21 6.50
C ASN A 567 -16.53 9.36 6.37
N ALA A 568 -16.43 8.08 6.72
CA ALA A 568 -17.58 7.18 6.64
C ALA A 568 -18.60 7.55 7.72
N ILE A 569 -19.86 7.70 7.34
CA ILE A 569 -20.97 7.91 8.27
C ILE A 569 -21.90 6.70 8.27
N SER A 570 -22.49 6.41 9.44
CA SER A 570 -23.49 5.35 9.55
C SER A 570 -24.83 5.81 8.95
N LEU A 571 -25.74 4.87 8.69
CA LEU A 571 -27.07 5.20 8.16
C LEU A 571 -27.89 6.02 9.17
N GLU A 572 -27.69 5.79 10.46
CA GLU A 572 -28.33 6.55 11.54
C GLU A 572 -27.88 8.01 11.53
N LYS A 573 -26.58 8.26 11.31
CA LYS A 573 -26.05 9.63 11.18
C LYS A 573 -26.53 10.30 9.91
N LEU A 574 -26.65 9.56 8.80
CA LEU A 574 -27.20 10.08 7.55
C LEU A 574 -28.65 10.55 7.72
N ALA A 575 -29.48 9.82 8.48
CA ALA A 575 -30.85 10.25 8.76
C ALA A 575 -30.94 11.53 9.62
N GLN A 576 -29.86 11.87 10.33
CA GLN A 576 -29.74 13.11 11.10
C GLN A 576 -29.13 14.25 10.28
N MET A 577 -28.83 14.03 9.00
CA MET A 577 -28.25 15.05 8.12
C MET A 577 -29.19 16.25 8.00
N ASP A 578 -28.69 17.41 8.38
CA ASP A 578 -29.40 18.69 8.46
C ASP A 578 -29.00 19.67 7.32
N ALA A 579 -28.48 19.12 6.22
CA ALA A 579 -28.09 19.89 5.04
C ALA A 579 -29.31 20.41 4.25
N ASN A 580 -29.27 21.69 3.82
CA ASN A 580 -30.25 22.28 2.91
C ASN A 580 -29.95 22.00 1.43
N HIS A 581 -28.68 21.75 1.09
CA HIS A 581 -28.21 21.34 -0.23
C HIS A 581 -27.35 20.07 -0.12
N LEU A 582 -27.59 19.11 -1.00
CA LEU A 582 -26.80 17.87 -1.06
C LEU A 582 -26.13 17.71 -2.41
N PHE A 583 -24.81 17.54 -2.39
CA PHE A 583 -23.99 17.22 -3.55
C PHE A 583 -23.56 15.76 -3.47
N ILE A 584 -24.16 14.90 -4.30
CA ILE A 584 -23.84 13.48 -4.37
C ILE A 584 -22.73 13.28 -5.39
N VAL A 585 -21.56 12.88 -4.92
CA VAL A 585 -20.35 12.71 -5.72
C VAL A 585 -20.10 11.22 -5.96
N ASN A 586 -19.88 10.83 -7.22
CA ASN A 586 -19.45 9.50 -7.62
C ASN A 586 -20.31 8.37 -7.00
N ALA A 587 -21.63 8.42 -7.24
CA ALA A 587 -22.57 7.38 -6.86
C ALA A 587 -22.24 6.07 -7.60
N ARG A 588 -21.62 5.10 -6.90
CA ARG A 588 -21.20 3.84 -7.54
C ARG A 588 -22.24 2.75 -7.39
N GLY A 589 -22.90 2.44 -8.52
CA GLY A 589 -23.80 1.29 -8.66
C GLY A 589 -25.19 1.50 -8.06
N ILE A 590 -25.56 2.75 -7.76
CA ILE A 590 -26.89 3.18 -7.37
C ILE A 590 -27.12 4.56 -8.00
N THR A 591 -28.28 4.76 -8.63
CA THR A 591 -28.69 6.05 -9.23
C THR A 591 -29.22 7.01 -8.16
N LYS A 592 -29.19 8.33 -8.41
CA LYS A 592 -29.88 9.31 -7.56
C LYS A 592 -31.34 8.94 -7.32
N GLU A 593 -32.07 8.51 -8.34
CA GLU A 593 -33.48 8.12 -8.20
C GLU A 593 -33.68 6.92 -7.26
N GLU A 594 -32.73 6.00 -7.24
CA GLU A 594 -32.74 4.87 -6.31
C GLU A 594 -32.35 5.29 -4.89
N LEU A 595 -31.37 6.18 -4.72
CA LEU A 595 -31.00 6.73 -3.42
C LEU A 595 -32.16 7.50 -2.80
N LEU A 596 -32.83 8.34 -3.58
CA LEU A 596 -33.95 9.14 -3.11
C LEU A 596 -35.18 8.30 -2.77
N LYS A 597 -35.33 7.06 -3.29
CA LYS A 597 -36.43 6.16 -2.90
C LYS A 597 -36.25 5.55 -1.51
N ASP A 598 -35.03 5.53 -0.98
CA ASP A 598 -34.77 4.97 0.34
C ASP A 598 -35.34 5.91 1.44
N PRO A 599 -36.20 5.40 2.34
CA PRO A 599 -36.79 6.17 3.43
C PRO A 599 -35.77 6.92 4.30
N MET A 600 -34.53 6.44 4.38
CA MET A 600 -33.46 7.07 5.15
C MET A 600 -33.07 8.46 4.62
N TRP A 601 -33.27 8.73 3.32
CA TRP A 601 -32.94 10.01 2.69
C TRP A 601 -34.11 10.99 2.75
N GLN A 602 -35.35 10.50 2.85
CA GLN A 602 -36.58 11.30 2.83
C GLN A 602 -36.70 12.27 4.02
N GLY A 603 -36.00 12.00 5.12
CA GLY A 603 -35.93 12.89 6.28
C GLY A 603 -35.03 14.11 6.09
N ILE A 604 -34.15 14.12 5.09
CA ILE A 604 -33.13 15.15 4.93
C ILE A 604 -33.75 16.41 4.29
N PRO A 605 -33.54 17.63 4.85
CA PRO A 605 -34.16 18.85 4.34
C PRO A 605 -33.88 19.13 2.85
N ALA A 606 -32.66 18.86 2.39
CA ALA A 606 -32.28 18.95 0.98
C ALA A 606 -33.13 18.04 0.08
N VAL A 607 -33.41 16.81 0.51
CA VAL A 607 -34.20 15.84 -0.25
C VAL A 607 -35.67 16.29 -0.34
N GLN A 608 -36.22 16.77 0.77
CA GLN A 608 -37.60 17.27 0.83
C GLN A 608 -37.84 18.49 -0.07
N LYS A 609 -36.82 19.35 -0.22
CA LYS A 609 -36.88 20.54 -1.07
C LYS A 609 -36.44 20.27 -2.52
N GLY A 610 -35.96 19.07 -2.83
CA GLY A 610 -35.42 18.73 -4.16
C GLY A 610 -34.05 19.32 -4.46
N ASN A 611 -33.33 19.80 -3.44
CA ASN A 611 -31.99 20.41 -3.53
C ASN A 611 -30.90 19.34 -3.48
N VAL A 612 -31.00 18.35 -4.37
CA VAL A 612 -30.04 17.24 -4.49
C VAL A 612 -29.43 17.28 -5.88
N TYR A 613 -28.10 17.36 -5.95
CA TYR A 613 -27.32 17.50 -7.17
C TYR A 613 -26.38 16.31 -7.28
N GLU A 614 -26.23 15.74 -8.47
CA GLU A 614 -25.42 14.53 -8.68
C GLU A 614 -24.29 14.84 -9.65
N TYR A 615 -23.09 14.44 -9.27
CA TYR A 615 -21.88 14.52 -10.08
C TYR A 615 -21.24 13.14 -10.15
N ASP A 616 -20.90 12.70 -11.34
CA ASP A 616 -20.37 11.36 -11.56
C ASP A 616 -18.86 11.27 -11.30
N ASN A 617 -18.20 10.24 -11.83
CA ASN A 617 -16.76 10.05 -11.69
C ASN A 617 -15.91 10.83 -12.71
N GLN A 618 -16.57 11.61 -13.58
CA GLN A 618 -15.92 12.50 -14.54
C GLN A 618 -15.71 13.90 -13.98
N SER A 619 -16.47 14.28 -12.95
CA SER A 619 -16.37 15.60 -12.31
C SER A 619 -15.11 15.78 -11.46
N SER A 620 -14.85 17.04 -11.11
CA SER A 620 -13.72 17.44 -10.28
C SER A 620 -13.91 17.20 -8.77
N TRP A 621 -15.11 16.82 -8.32
CA TRP A 621 -15.52 16.80 -6.90
C TRP A 621 -14.76 15.82 -5.98
N LEU A 622 -13.95 14.93 -6.54
CA LEU A 622 -13.08 14.02 -5.77
C LEU A 622 -11.63 14.51 -5.69
N TYR A 623 -11.30 15.58 -6.39
CA TYR A 623 -9.97 16.14 -6.52
C TYR A 623 -9.90 17.53 -5.86
N THR A 624 -8.69 18.02 -5.67
CA THR A 624 -8.44 19.36 -5.15
C THR A 624 -7.37 20.00 -6.02
N GLY A 625 -7.51 21.29 -6.29
CA GLY A 625 -6.68 22.00 -7.25
C GLY A 625 -7.42 23.22 -7.78
N THR A 626 -6.71 24.11 -8.46
CA THR A 626 -7.28 25.37 -8.94
C THR A 626 -8.41 25.13 -9.94
N ILE A 627 -8.19 24.22 -10.89
CA ILE A 627 -9.18 23.92 -11.95
C ILE A 627 -10.33 23.14 -11.34
N ALA A 628 -10.03 22.13 -10.54
CA ALA A 628 -11.03 21.32 -9.85
C ALA A 628 -11.99 22.17 -9.01
N ASN A 629 -11.43 23.07 -8.18
CA ASN A 629 -12.18 23.99 -7.33
C ASN A 629 -12.94 25.04 -8.15
N SER A 630 -12.33 25.58 -9.21
CA SER A 630 -13.02 26.52 -10.11
C SER A 630 -14.26 25.91 -10.77
N GLN A 631 -14.18 24.64 -11.20
CA GLN A 631 -15.32 23.91 -11.75
C GLN A 631 -16.37 23.60 -10.68
N MET A 632 -15.94 23.23 -9.45
CA MET A 632 -16.86 23.04 -8.34
C MET A 632 -17.64 24.32 -7.99
N ILE A 633 -17.01 25.50 -8.08
CA ILE A 633 -17.71 26.79 -7.91
C ILE A 633 -18.81 26.94 -8.97
N ASP A 634 -18.51 26.67 -10.24
CA ASP A 634 -19.48 26.77 -11.33
C ASP A 634 -20.65 25.80 -11.12
N ASP A 635 -20.34 24.54 -10.79
CA ASP A 635 -21.29 23.49 -10.45
C ASP A 635 -22.23 23.91 -9.30
N VAL A 636 -21.69 24.52 -8.24
CA VAL A 636 -22.48 25.01 -7.10
C VAL A 636 -23.37 26.17 -7.51
N LEU A 637 -22.85 27.16 -8.25
CA LEU A 637 -23.63 28.31 -8.71
C LEU A 637 -24.77 27.86 -9.64
N GLU A 638 -24.49 27.02 -10.64
CA GLU A 638 -25.49 26.50 -11.57
C GLU A 638 -26.57 25.69 -10.85
N SER A 639 -26.16 24.89 -9.86
CA SER A 639 -27.07 24.07 -9.06
C SER A 639 -28.00 24.88 -8.15
N ILE A 640 -27.47 25.92 -7.52
CA ILE A 640 -28.17 26.65 -6.45
C ILE A 640 -28.92 27.88 -6.99
N ILE A 641 -28.34 28.62 -7.94
CA ILE A 641 -28.82 29.98 -8.27
C ILE A 641 -29.93 30.02 -9.34
N LYS A 642 -30.15 28.96 -10.13
CA LYS A 642 -31.23 28.79 -11.12
C LYS A 642 -31.82 30.04 -11.80
#